data_AF-A0A821RAC8-F1
#
_entry.id   AF-A0A821RAC8-F1
#
_cell.length_a   1.000
_cell.length_b   1.000
_cell.length_c   1.000
_cell.angle_alpha   90.00
_cell.angle_beta   90.00
_cell.angle_gamma   90.00
#
_symmetry.space_group_name_H-M   'P 1'
#
loop_
_entity.id
_entity.type
_entity.pdbx_description
1 polymer ?
#
loop_
_entity_poly.entity_id
_entity_poly.type
_entity_poly.pdbx_seq_one_letter_code
_entity_poly.pdbx_strand_id
1 'polypeptide(L)'
;MAPFFSKHTILSGHIDFYCLVCENRFLTVEDTIKHIITDSHEQQLGKTIYESKDDGIKKIKLWYFCEFCSIVLKTKAKVRLHIVETQHVANKKDQFIKRYGNALIAFDDVHIDNEAWEGLCDSTCILCNNEYEDVSGHLKDPIHHINFMQSNIEFQNKNIFRMVDETSFHCITCNSQEALPVNTHFDASQHIDMYLKCQMLAAKLIDDQNSGEEISAKENEVQQKIDIPELASKEKAIPLDIQTDLLNMQNEDVEIHFPIPLPELKKTIYTDEKSDHPEEIVNNTVETNAYAIENTVFNLKEAEEMICKVLDTDNYVIKNDDGPGKWCILCDWVMGSFEINAHLTSVHHTNILKLHKMRIQKSKNQGYKNKTPVEQNKTLKPSNIETGNENIQEEFEKMENEVPQQNSTLNSPLVLLNEPEKNSTELQHNMIVDALKRFQNNHIDINFNNMKAMCRLCSTKVDFNYISIEEHIGQHEKKINESGPKKNSKQIDNDSSQTQLTDRTLINSLKQFQKNYININFETKQVTCKKCSINLSFDYNTVKGHIFTQHMDDLKDKQKTKQESDTLLNLTPQINEEENYANKNNFKHLPDQNLVSCEICKTQVSFSLKDMVDHIHSNAHKSQVEANKTKIETIPLNLFIQTLVTVDTGTFKDHIINNEICMNVLSFILLTSIPEVNMFKCLCCDLYLHEDEWLPHTKSKDHLDVLNNMKLVINVKDEFIRQLPSNHYHCGFCNIIVNCWQDVSTHLSTISHKQCKISAKVRLQSHTSSIADYESKVSNESRFFYEIILK
;
A
#
# COMPACT_ATOMS: atom_id res chain seq x y z
N MET A 1 0.02 -7.21 14.59
CA MET A 1 -0.17 -7.89 15.91
C MET A 1 -1.22 -9.00 15.91
N ALA A 2 -2.10 -9.15 14.90
CA ALA A 2 -3.07 -10.26 14.83
C ALA A 2 -2.51 -11.71 14.88
N PRO A 3 -1.27 -12.04 14.44
CA PRO A 3 -0.80 -13.43 14.40
C PRO A 3 -0.74 -14.16 15.75
N PHE A 4 -0.47 -13.44 16.84
CA PHE A 4 -0.27 -14.05 18.16
C PHE A 4 -1.57 -14.61 18.73
N PHE A 5 -2.60 -13.76 18.85
CA PHE A 5 -3.90 -14.13 19.42
C PHE A 5 -4.61 -15.23 18.62
N SER A 6 -4.48 -15.21 17.30
CA SER A 6 -5.13 -16.20 16.43
C SER A 6 -4.57 -17.61 16.61
N LYS A 7 -3.27 -17.78 16.89
CA LYS A 7 -2.72 -19.12 17.23
C LYS A 7 -3.36 -19.73 18.47
N HIS A 8 -3.78 -18.88 19.40
CA HIS A 8 -4.50 -19.24 20.62
C HIS A 8 -6.02 -19.24 20.45
N THR A 9 -6.51 -19.20 19.19
CA THR A 9 -7.96 -19.20 18.86
C THR A 9 -8.73 -18.04 19.52
N ILE A 10 -8.04 -16.91 19.72
CA ILE A 10 -8.64 -15.68 20.21
C ILE A 10 -9.10 -14.83 19.03
N LEU A 11 -10.39 -14.58 18.95
CA LEU A 11 -10.96 -13.60 18.03
C LEU A 11 -10.70 -12.20 18.58
N SER A 12 -9.93 -11.40 17.84
CA SER A 12 -9.66 -10.00 18.19
C SER A 12 -10.69 -9.10 17.51
N GLY A 13 -11.58 -8.50 18.29
CA GLY A 13 -12.45 -7.41 17.84
C GLY A 13 -11.70 -6.08 17.84
N HIS A 14 -12.43 -4.98 17.59
CA HIS A 14 -11.84 -3.64 17.64
C HIS A 14 -11.47 -3.19 19.05
N ILE A 15 -12.15 -3.72 20.07
CA ILE A 15 -12.03 -3.30 21.47
C ILE A 15 -11.81 -4.53 22.36
N ASP A 16 -12.54 -5.61 22.10
CA ASP A 16 -12.55 -6.80 22.94
C ASP A 16 -11.89 -8.00 22.27
N PHE A 17 -11.59 -9.00 23.10
CA PHE A 17 -11.07 -10.29 22.69
C PHE A 17 -12.04 -11.39 23.11
N TYR A 18 -12.15 -12.45 22.32
CA TYR A 18 -13.00 -13.59 22.64
C TYR A 18 -12.25 -14.90 22.38
N CYS A 19 -12.09 -15.70 23.43
CA CYS A 19 -11.47 -17.01 23.33
C CYS A 19 -12.48 -18.04 22.82
N LEU A 20 -12.27 -18.59 21.63
CA LEU A 20 -13.21 -19.53 21.02
C LEU A 20 -13.21 -20.91 21.72
N VAL A 21 -12.08 -21.31 22.30
CA VAL A 21 -11.99 -22.60 23.03
C VAL A 21 -12.63 -22.54 24.41
N CYS A 22 -12.37 -21.46 25.15
CA CYS A 22 -12.87 -21.28 26.52
C CYS A 22 -14.21 -20.55 26.59
N GLU A 23 -14.68 -19.95 25.49
CA GLU A 23 -15.91 -19.16 25.39
C GLU A 23 -15.96 -17.97 26.37
N ASN A 24 -14.79 -17.36 26.60
CA ASN A 24 -14.64 -16.21 27.50
C ASN A 24 -14.30 -14.94 26.72
N ARG A 25 -14.90 -13.82 27.13
CA ARG A 25 -14.63 -12.47 26.61
C ARG A 25 -13.69 -11.71 27.54
N PHE A 26 -12.76 -10.96 26.96
CA PHE A 26 -11.81 -10.10 27.65
C PHE A 26 -11.87 -8.69 27.07
N LEU A 27 -11.75 -7.68 27.93
CA LEU A 27 -11.81 -6.27 27.52
C LEU A 27 -10.43 -5.66 27.27
N THR A 28 -9.36 -6.36 27.68
CA THR A 28 -7.99 -5.87 27.63
C THR A 28 -7.05 -6.92 27.05
N VAL A 29 -5.95 -6.45 26.48
CA VAL A 29 -4.88 -7.31 25.97
C VAL A 29 -4.22 -8.07 27.13
N GLU A 30 -4.01 -7.40 28.27
CA GLU A 30 -3.35 -7.97 29.45
C GLU A 30 -4.14 -9.15 30.02
N ASP A 31 -5.46 -9.04 30.14
CA ASP A 31 -6.30 -10.13 30.65
C ASP A 31 -6.37 -11.29 29.65
N THR A 32 -6.35 -10.97 28.35
CA THR A 32 -6.26 -11.98 27.29
C THR A 32 -4.95 -12.76 27.37
N ILE A 33 -3.82 -12.07 27.55
CA ILE A 33 -2.51 -12.72 27.71
C ILE A 33 -2.48 -13.59 28.98
N LYS A 34 -2.97 -13.06 30.11
CA LYS A 34 -3.08 -13.83 31.36
C LYS A 34 -3.94 -15.08 31.18
N HIS A 35 -5.01 -15.00 30.39
CA HIS A 35 -5.85 -16.15 30.08
C HIS A 35 -5.13 -17.20 29.23
N ILE A 36 -4.41 -16.76 28.18
CA ILE A 36 -3.69 -17.64 27.26
C ILE A 36 -2.69 -18.53 28.00
N ILE A 37 -1.99 -17.99 29.00
CA ILE A 37 -0.97 -18.73 29.78
C ILE A 37 -1.56 -19.64 30.87
N THR A 38 -2.89 -19.76 30.99
CA THR A 38 -3.48 -20.66 31.98
C THR A 38 -3.47 -22.12 31.50
N ASP A 39 -3.15 -23.06 32.40
CA ASP A 39 -3.19 -24.50 32.11
C ASP A 39 -4.53 -24.95 31.52
N SER A 40 -5.63 -24.35 31.99
CA SER A 40 -6.97 -24.65 31.48
C SER A 40 -7.14 -24.24 30.02
N HIS A 41 -6.57 -23.12 29.60
CA HIS A 41 -6.61 -22.69 28.20
C HIS A 41 -5.78 -23.63 27.33
N GLU A 42 -4.53 -23.90 27.72
CA GLU A 42 -3.63 -24.80 26.97
C GLU A 42 -4.21 -26.21 26.80
N GLN A 43 -4.80 -26.77 27.86
CA GLN A 43 -5.46 -28.09 27.79
C GLN A 43 -6.66 -28.10 26.85
N GLN A 44 -7.41 -26.99 26.74
CA GLN A 44 -8.54 -26.90 25.82
C GLN A 44 -8.09 -26.64 24.38
N LEU A 45 -7.06 -25.80 24.19
CA LEU A 45 -6.45 -25.54 22.90
C LEU A 45 -5.84 -26.81 22.30
N GLY A 46 -5.15 -27.62 23.12
CA GLY A 46 -4.57 -28.91 22.70
C GLY A 46 -5.60 -29.97 22.29
N LYS A 47 -6.88 -29.80 22.66
CA LYS A 47 -7.99 -30.67 22.20
C LYS A 47 -8.55 -30.26 20.84
N THR A 48 -8.18 -29.09 20.33
CA THR A 48 -8.63 -28.65 19.00
C THR A 48 -7.92 -29.45 17.91
N ILE A 49 -8.64 -29.71 16.81
CA ILE A 49 -8.08 -30.41 15.64
C ILE A 49 -8.01 -29.46 14.45
N TYR A 50 -6.97 -29.57 13.64
CA TYR A 50 -6.92 -28.87 12.35
C TYR A 50 -7.80 -29.60 11.33
N GLU A 51 -8.72 -28.85 10.70
CA GLU A 51 -9.44 -29.32 9.51
C GLU A 51 -8.54 -29.21 8.28
N SER A 52 -7.73 -28.15 8.20
CA SER A 52 -6.63 -27.99 7.24
C SER A 52 -5.48 -27.27 7.94
N LYS A 53 -4.39 -27.98 8.22
CA LYS A 53 -3.21 -27.40 8.88
C LYS A 53 -2.52 -26.39 7.96
N ASP A 54 -2.41 -26.72 6.67
CA ASP A 54 -1.76 -25.87 5.67
C ASP A 54 -2.50 -24.55 5.45
N ASP A 55 -3.82 -24.51 5.66
CA ASP A 55 -4.65 -23.29 5.57
C ASP A 55 -4.93 -22.64 6.93
N GLY A 56 -4.30 -23.14 8.01
CA GLY A 56 -4.51 -22.62 9.35
C GLY A 56 -5.97 -22.70 9.81
N ILE A 57 -6.71 -23.73 9.41
CA ILE A 57 -8.13 -23.92 9.76
C ILE A 57 -8.25 -24.89 10.91
N LYS A 58 -8.60 -24.38 12.09
CA LYS A 58 -8.94 -25.18 13.28
C LYS A 58 -10.44 -25.44 13.37
N LYS A 59 -10.84 -26.66 13.69
CA LYS A 59 -12.22 -26.99 14.07
C LYS A 59 -12.38 -26.84 15.58
N ILE A 60 -13.26 -25.94 15.98
CA ILE A 60 -13.53 -25.58 17.38
C ILE A 60 -15.03 -25.76 17.64
N LYS A 61 -15.39 -26.87 18.29
CA LYS A 61 -16.80 -27.26 18.53
C LYS A 61 -17.60 -27.27 17.21
N LEU A 62 -18.53 -26.33 17.04
CA LEU A 62 -19.40 -26.19 15.87
C LEU A 62 -18.85 -25.24 14.79
N TRP A 63 -17.67 -24.66 15.02
CA TRP A 63 -17.10 -23.62 14.15
C TRP A 63 -15.77 -24.04 13.55
N TYR A 64 -15.41 -23.38 12.45
CA TYR A 64 -14.11 -23.46 11.80
C TYR A 64 -13.45 -22.09 11.92
N PHE A 65 -12.29 -22.02 12.54
CA PHE A 65 -11.56 -20.77 12.75
C PHE A 65 -10.34 -20.74 11.84
N CYS A 66 -10.20 -19.66 11.06
CA CYS A 66 -9.00 -19.41 10.26
C CYS A 66 -8.02 -18.55 11.04
N GLU A 67 -6.86 -19.12 11.35
CA GLU A 67 -5.78 -18.44 12.09
C GLU A 67 -5.18 -17.28 11.30
N PHE A 68 -5.07 -17.40 9.98
CA PHE A 68 -4.47 -16.38 9.12
C PHE A 68 -5.37 -15.16 8.96
N CYS A 69 -6.68 -15.37 8.80
CA CYS A 69 -7.63 -14.29 8.58
C CYS A 69 -8.32 -13.82 9.86
N SER A 70 -8.15 -14.55 10.97
CA SER A 70 -8.83 -14.30 12.25
C SER A 70 -10.35 -14.23 12.10
N ILE A 71 -10.93 -15.14 11.31
CA ILE A 71 -12.38 -15.23 11.08
C ILE A 71 -12.94 -16.59 11.49
N VAL A 72 -14.24 -16.59 11.85
CA VAL A 72 -14.99 -17.79 12.20
C VAL A 72 -15.97 -18.12 11.07
N LEU A 73 -15.97 -19.38 10.64
CA LEU A 73 -16.79 -19.93 9.57
C LEU A 73 -17.67 -21.03 10.16
N LYS A 74 -18.96 -21.04 9.79
CA LYS A 74 -19.91 -22.01 10.37
C LYS A 74 -19.77 -23.41 9.82
N THR A 75 -19.35 -23.53 8.56
CA THR A 75 -19.45 -24.80 7.82
C THR A 75 -18.22 -25.04 6.96
N LYS A 76 -17.94 -26.33 6.71
CA LYS A 76 -16.84 -26.77 5.87
C LYS A 76 -16.93 -26.24 4.43
N ALA A 77 -18.15 -26.06 3.91
CA ALA A 77 -18.37 -25.43 2.62
C ALA A 77 -17.87 -23.97 2.57
N LYS A 78 -18.12 -23.19 3.63
CA LYS A 78 -17.58 -21.83 3.75
C LYS A 78 -16.06 -21.81 3.89
N VAL A 79 -15.47 -22.81 4.56
CA VAL A 79 -14.01 -23.01 4.60
C VAL A 79 -13.46 -23.19 3.19
N ARG A 80 -14.02 -24.10 2.39
CA ARG A 80 -13.58 -24.33 1.00
C ARG A 80 -13.65 -23.08 0.14
N LEU A 81 -14.68 -22.25 0.31
CA LEU A 81 -14.77 -20.97 -0.39
C LEU A 81 -13.74 -19.96 0.12
N HIS A 82 -13.51 -19.90 1.43
CA HIS A 82 -12.60 -18.95 2.06
C HIS A 82 -11.14 -19.18 1.68
N ILE A 83 -10.66 -20.42 1.69
CA ILE A 83 -9.25 -20.74 1.43
C ILE A 83 -8.78 -20.33 0.02
N VAL A 84 -9.71 -20.22 -0.94
CA VAL A 84 -9.42 -19.75 -2.30
C VAL A 84 -9.58 -18.24 -2.48
N GLU A 85 -9.98 -17.51 -1.43
CA GLU A 85 -10.09 -16.05 -1.50
C GLU A 85 -8.70 -15.41 -1.56
N THR A 86 -8.54 -14.39 -2.40
CA THR A 86 -7.26 -13.68 -2.56
C THR A 86 -6.72 -13.12 -1.24
N GLN A 87 -7.62 -12.67 -0.35
CA GLN A 87 -7.23 -12.18 0.98
C GLN A 87 -6.66 -13.30 1.86
N HIS A 88 -7.27 -14.49 1.84
CA HIS A 88 -6.76 -15.63 2.59
C HIS A 88 -5.37 -16.02 2.10
N VAL A 89 -5.20 -16.13 0.77
CA VAL A 89 -3.90 -16.44 0.17
C VAL A 89 -2.85 -15.41 0.56
N ALA A 90 -3.17 -14.11 0.54
CA ALA A 90 -2.26 -13.05 0.97
C ALA A 90 -1.89 -13.18 2.47
N ASN A 91 -2.88 -13.26 3.36
CA ASN A 91 -2.65 -13.38 4.80
C ASN A 91 -1.87 -14.66 5.17
N LYS A 92 -2.11 -15.74 4.43
CA LYS A 92 -1.41 -17.02 4.56
C LYS A 92 0.07 -16.87 4.17
N LYS A 93 0.37 -16.18 3.07
CA LYS A 93 1.74 -15.87 2.65
C LYS A 93 2.52 -15.10 3.70
N ASP A 94 1.91 -14.07 4.31
CA ASP A 94 2.56 -13.24 5.32
C ASP A 94 2.95 -14.01 6.59
N GLN A 95 2.25 -15.12 6.87
CA GLN A 95 2.49 -15.95 8.05
C GLN A 95 3.50 -17.06 7.80
N PHE A 96 3.82 -17.35 6.54
CA PHE A 96 4.73 -18.42 6.21
C PHE A 96 6.17 -18.10 6.52
N ILE A 97 6.58 -16.84 6.56
CA ILE A 97 7.98 -16.46 6.81
C ILE A 97 8.08 -15.78 8.17
N LYS A 98 8.95 -16.29 9.04
CA LYS A 98 9.18 -15.77 10.39
C LYS A 98 10.68 -15.63 10.62
N ARG A 99 11.10 -14.58 11.32
CA ARG A 99 12.47 -14.48 11.83
C ARG A 99 12.56 -15.18 13.19
N TYR A 100 13.53 -16.09 13.31
CA TYR A 100 13.92 -16.73 14.56
C TYR A 100 15.37 -16.32 14.87
N GLY A 101 15.52 -15.26 15.68
CA GLY A 101 16.81 -14.59 15.84
C GLY A 101 17.28 -13.96 14.53
N ASN A 102 18.47 -14.35 14.06
CA ASN A 102 19.01 -13.91 12.76
C ASN A 102 18.60 -14.82 11.60
N ALA A 103 18.02 -16.00 11.88
CA ALA A 103 17.57 -16.93 10.85
C ALA A 103 16.16 -16.61 10.37
N LEU A 104 15.87 -16.97 9.13
CA LEU A 104 14.52 -16.96 8.57
C LEU A 104 14.02 -18.41 8.48
N ILE A 105 12.81 -18.66 8.98
CA ILE A 105 12.13 -19.95 8.86
C ILE A 105 10.86 -19.74 8.06
N ALA A 106 10.67 -20.58 7.05
CA ALA A 106 9.47 -20.64 6.26
C ALA A 106 8.64 -21.90 6.55
N PHE A 107 7.31 -21.80 6.44
CA PHE A 107 6.35 -22.88 6.72
C PHE A 107 6.47 -23.51 8.13
N ASP A 108 7.13 -22.82 9.06
CA ASP A 108 7.50 -23.31 10.39
C ASP A 108 8.52 -24.49 10.39
N ASP A 109 9.07 -24.87 9.23
CA ASP A 109 9.98 -26.02 9.14
C ASP A 109 11.10 -25.89 8.12
N VAL A 110 11.25 -24.80 7.35
CA VAL A 110 12.32 -24.65 6.34
C VAL A 110 13.22 -23.47 6.68
N HIS A 111 14.50 -23.72 6.96
CA HIS A 111 15.48 -22.66 7.16
C HIS A 111 15.82 -21.96 5.83
N ILE A 112 15.77 -20.63 5.79
CA ILE A 112 16.19 -19.80 4.67
C ILE A 112 17.46 -19.06 5.07
N ASP A 113 18.51 -19.26 4.28
CA ASP A 113 19.76 -18.52 4.43
C ASP A 113 19.57 -17.02 4.15
N ASN A 114 20.28 -16.17 4.87
CA ASN A 114 20.10 -14.72 4.74
C ASN A 114 20.58 -14.20 3.38
N GLU A 115 21.62 -14.78 2.78
CA GLU A 115 22.06 -14.45 1.42
C GLU A 115 20.98 -14.84 0.41
N ALA A 116 20.42 -16.04 0.55
CA ALA A 116 19.32 -16.51 -0.29
C ALA A 116 18.06 -15.64 -0.13
N TRP A 117 17.77 -15.17 1.07
CA TRP A 117 16.67 -14.26 1.30
C TRP A 117 16.86 -12.90 0.61
N GLU A 118 18.06 -12.35 0.72
CA GLU A 118 18.46 -11.11 0.09
C GLU A 118 18.73 -11.26 -1.41
N GLY A 119 18.60 -12.46 -2.00
CA GLY A 119 18.84 -12.67 -3.42
C GLY A 119 20.32 -12.62 -3.83
N LEU A 120 21.23 -12.84 -2.89
CA LEU A 120 22.67 -12.91 -3.11
C LEU A 120 23.05 -14.35 -3.44
N CYS A 121 23.58 -14.58 -4.63
CA CYS A 121 24.08 -15.88 -5.09
C CYS A 121 25.52 -15.71 -5.58
N ASP A 122 26.46 -16.30 -4.85
CA ASP A 122 27.90 -16.15 -5.06
C ASP A 122 28.31 -14.66 -5.06
N SER A 123 28.90 -14.16 -6.14
CA SER A 123 29.29 -12.74 -6.30
C SER A 123 28.25 -11.92 -7.08
N THR A 124 27.03 -12.44 -7.22
CA THR A 124 25.96 -11.82 -8.02
C THR A 124 24.69 -11.65 -7.20
N CYS A 125 23.97 -10.56 -7.44
CA CYS A 125 22.65 -10.38 -6.87
C CYS A 125 21.60 -10.68 -7.93
N ILE A 126 20.80 -11.72 -7.71
CA ILE A 126 19.73 -12.14 -8.61
C ILE A 126 18.63 -11.08 -8.71
N LEU A 127 18.38 -10.32 -7.63
CA LEU A 127 17.37 -9.26 -7.62
C LEU A 127 17.78 -8.03 -8.42
N CYS A 128 19.06 -7.70 -8.38
CA CYS A 128 19.62 -6.55 -9.10
C CYS A 128 20.16 -6.91 -10.48
N ASN A 129 20.32 -8.21 -10.75
CA ASN A 129 21.02 -8.74 -11.92
C ASN A 129 22.41 -8.10 -12.13
N ASN A 130 23.14 -7.88 -11.05
CA ASN A 130 24.45 -7.21 -11.05
C ASN A 130 25.45 -7.98 -10.16
N GLU A 131 26.72 -7.97 -10.57
CA GLU A 131 27.83 -8.44 -9.73
C GLU A 131 28.14 -7.40 -8.63
N TYR A 132 28.65 -7.87 -7.49
CA TYR A 132 29.10 -7.00 -6.42
C TYR A 132 30.42 -7.49 -5.81
N GLU A 133 31.26 -6.54 -5.38
CA GLU A 133 32.54 -6.86 -4.70
C GLU A 133 32.40 -6.85 -3.17
N ASP A 134 31.51 -6.00 -2.64
CA ASP A 134 31.25 -5.85 -1.21
C ASP A 134 29.76 -6.03 -0.92
N VAL A 135 29.44 -7.15 -0.27
CA VAL A 135 28.07 -7.48 0.19
C VAL A 135 27.49 -6.36 1.04
N SER A 136 28.29 -5.75 1.93
CA SER A 136 27.79 -4.72 2.84
C SER A 136 27.46 -3.41 2.13
N GLY A 137 28.24 -3.07 1.10
CA GLY A 137 27.98 -1.96 0.20
C GLY A 137 26.72 -2.20 -0.63
N HIS A 138 26.61 -3.37 -1.24
CA HIS A 138 25.48 -3.74 -2.09
C HIS A 138 24.15 -3.79 -1.32
N LEU A 139 24.12 -4.40 -0.13
CA LEU A 139 22.91 -4.47 0.70
C LEU A 139 22.45 -3.10 1.24
N LYS A 140 23.28 -2.05 1.15
CA LYS A 140 22.90 -0.67 1.50
C LYS A 140 22.47 0.14 0.28
N ASP A 141 22.60 -0.41 -0.93
CA ASP A 141 22.19 0.24 -2.16
C ASP A 141 20.66 0.42 -2.15
N PRO A 142 20.14 1.65 -2.30
CA PRO A 142 18.70 1.88 -2.41
C PRO A 142 18.04 1.06 -3.53
N ILE A 143 18.74 0.79 -4.63
CA ILE A 143 18.22 0.00 -5.75
C ILE A 143 17.97 -1.44 -5.31
N HIS A 144 18.91 -2.03 -4.56
CA HIS A 144 18.75 -3.37 -3.98
C HIS A 144 17.50 -3.44 -3.11
N HIS A 145 17.33 -2.49 -2.18
CA HIS A 145 16.16 -2.46 -1.32
C HIS A 145 14.84 -2.30 -2.08
N ILE A 146 14.81 -1.49 -3.14
CA ILE A 146 13.61 -1.34 -3.98
C ILE A 146 13.28 -2.66 -4.68
N ASN A 147 14.26 -3.28 -5.34
CA ASN A 147 14.07 -4.55 -6.05
C ASN A 147 13.68 -5.67 -5.08
N PHE A 148 14.31 -5.72 -3.91
CA PHE A 148 13.98 -6.65 -2.84
C PHE A 148 12.53 -6.50 -2.37
N MET A 149 12.08 -5.27 -2.06
CA MET A 149 10.71 -5.00 -1.59
C MET A 149 9.66 -5.22 -2.68
N GLN A 150 10.02 -5.02 -3.96
CA GLN A 150 9.12 -5.23 -5.10
C GLN A 150 9.06 -6.70 -5.55
N SER A 151 10.06 -7.51 -5.19
CA SER A 151 10.10 -8.91 -5.58
C SER A 151 8.94 -9.70 -4.95
N ASN A 152 8.13 -10.31 -5.80
CA ASN A 152 6.97 -11.09 -5.34
C ASN A 152 7.41 -12.49 -4.96
N ILE A 153 7.26 -12.82 -3.68
CA ILE A 153 7.52 -14.16 -3.18
C ILE A 153 6.29 -15.06 -3.40
N GLU A 154 6.56 -16.20 -3.99
CA GLU A 154 5.60 -17.23 -4.31
C GLU A 154 5.91 -18.51 -3.55
N PHE A 155 4.83 -19.23 -3.23
CA PHE A 155 4.88 -20.46 -2.47
C PHE A 155 4.09 -21.50 -3.25
N GLN A 156 4.73 -22.62 -3.61
CA GLN A 156 4.10 -23.70 -4.36
C GLN A 156 4.59 -25.05 -3.85
N ASN A 157 3.67 -25.90 -3.38
CA ASN A 157 4.01 -27.24 -2.86
C ASN A 157 5.12 -27.24 -1.79
N LYS A 158 5.06 -26.29 -0.84
CA LYS A 158 6.11 -26.04 0.17
C LYS A 158 7.46 -25.55 -0.37
N ASN A 159 7.55 -25.22 -1.66
CA ASN A 159 8.72 -24.55 -2.23
C ASN A 159 8.53 -23.04 -2.19
N ILE A 160 9.64 -22.31 -2.14
CA ILE A 160 9.67 -20.86 -1.97
C ILE A 160 10.55 -20.29 -3.06
N PHE A 161 9.99 -19.37 -3.84
CA PHE A 161 10.69 -18.75 -4.94
C PHE A 161 10.18 -17.35 -5.18
N ARG A 162 10.90 -16.60 -6.01
CA ARG A 162 10.44 -15.33 -6.55
C ARG A 162 10.76 -15.27 -8.04
N MET A 163 9.89 -14.64 -8.82
CA MET A 163 10.15 -14.43 -10.24
C MET A 163 11.24 -13.38 -10.41
N VAL A 164 12.23 -13.68 -11.27
CA VAL A 164 13.30 -12.73 -11.61
C VAL A 164 12.92 -11.98 -12.88
N ASP A 165 12.45 -12.72 -13.87
CA ASP A 165 11.92 -12.20 -15.14
C ASP A 165 10.81 -13.13 -15.69
N GLU A 166 10.39 -12.95 -16.94
CA GLU A 166 9.33 -13.75 -17.57
C GLU A 166 9.74 -15.20 -17.88
N THR A 167 11.04 -15.51 -17.81
CA THR A 167 11.64 -16.78 -18.23
C THR A 167 12.39 -17.50 -17.11
N SER A 168 12.69 -16.81 -16.00
CA SER A 168 13.51 -17.34 -14.91
C SER A 168 12.96 -16.97 -13.53
N PHE A 169 13.32 -17.78 -12.55
CA PHE A 169 12.93 -17.61 -11.16
C PHE A 169 14.10 -17.91 -10.22
N HIS A 170 14.08 -17.34 -9.02
CA HIS A 170 15.05 -17.61 -7.96
C HIS A 170 14.44 -18.60 -6.96
N CYS A 171 15.01 -19.80 -6.88
CA CYS A 171 14.68 -20.75 -5.82
C CYS A 171 15.38 -20.33 -4.53
N ILE A 172 14.61 -19.86 -3.55
CA ILE A 172 15.15 -19.34 -2.28
C ILE A 172 15.74 -20.48 -1.43
N THR A 173 15.22 -21.71 -1.56
CA THR A 173 15.76 -22.88 -0.84
C THR A 173 17.13 -23.30 -1.36
N CYS A 174 17.33 -23.30 -2.68
CA CYS A 174 18.59 -23.68 -3.32
C CYS A 174 19.57 -22.51 -3.44
N ASN A 175 19.07 -21.29 -3.25
CA ASN A 175 19.76 -20.05 -3.60
C ASN A 175 20.28 -20.05 -5.04
N SER A 176 19.47 -20.48 -6.00
CA SER A 176 19.85 -20.57 -7.42
C SER A 176 18.80 -19.93 -8.33
N GLN A 177 19.26 -19.33 -9.43
CA GLN A 177 18.39 -18.85 -10.51
C GLN A 177 18.19 -19.96 -11.53
N GLU A 178 16.93 -20.25 -11.86
CA GLU A 178 16.50 -21.38 -12.65
C GLU A 178 15.57 -20.92 -13.78
N ALA A 179 15.59 -21.64 -14.90
CA ALA A 179 14.66 -21.37 -16.00
C ALA A 179 13.27 -21.98 -15.70
N LEU A 180 12.21 -21.34 -16.18
CA LEU A 180 10.87 -21.90 -16.17
C LEU A 180 10.78 -23.17 -17.03
N PRO A 181 9.89 -24.12 -16.68
CA PRO A 181 8.88 -24.06 -15.61
C PRO A 181 9.41 -24.48 -14.23
N VAL A 182 8.89 -23.88 -13.15
CA VAL A 182 9.37 -24.12 -11.76
C VAL A 182 9.37 -25.57 -11.32
N ASN A 183 8.43 -26.39 -11.80
CA ASN A 183 8.27 -27.77 -11.34
C ASN A 183 9.47 -28.67 -11.69
N THR A 184 10.16 -28.42 -12.82
CA THR A 184 11.29 -29.27 -13.21
C THR A 184 12.46 -29.17 -12.24
N HIS A 185 12.65 -28.01 -11.62
CA HIS A 185 13.64 -27.82 -10.57
C HIS A 185 13.18 -28.45 -9.25
N PHE A 186 11.93 -28.22 -8.85
CA PHE A 186 11.43 -28.74 -7.56
C PHE A 186 11.36 -30.27 -7.48
N ASP A 187 11.19 -30.94 -8.62
CA ASP A 187 11.21 -32.40 -8.71
C ASP A 187 12.64 -32.97 -8.83
N ALA A 188 13.67 -32.13 -8.97
CA ALA A 188 15.05 -32.57 -9.07
C ALA A 188 15.58 -33.04 -7.71
N SER A 189 16.39 -34.11 -7.72
CA SER A 189 16.94 -34.69 -6.48
C SER A 189 17.75 -33.68 -5.67
N GLN A 190 18.48 -32.79 -6.35
CA GLN A 190 19.29 -31.75 -5.71
C GLN A 190 18.44 -30.77 -4.88
N HIS A 191 17.28 -30.37 -5.40
CA HIS A 191 16.35 -29.50 -4.68
C HIS A 191 15.75 -30.24 -3.47
N ILE A 192 15.35 -31.49 -3.64
CA ILE A 192 14.81 -32.33 -2.55
C ILE A 192 15.83 -32.49 -1.42
N ASP A 193 17.09 -32.77 -1.76
CA ASP A 193 18.17 -32.91 -0.78
C ASP A 193 18.44 -31.59 -0.04
N MET A 194 18.48 -30.47 -0.76
CA MET A 194 18.66 -29.14 -0.16
C MET A 194 17.48 -28.76 0.74
N TYR A 195 16.25 -29.05 0.30
CA TYR A 195 15.05 -28.81 1.08
C TYR A 195 15.07 -29.58 2.40
N LEU A 196 15.41 -30.87 2.37
CA LEU A 196 15.56 -31.69 3.59
C LEU A 196 16.64 -31.15 4.51
N LYS A 197 17.77 -30.68 3.97
CA LYS A 197 18.83 -30.02 4.75
C LYS A 197 18.31 -28.77 5.44
N CYS A 198 17.57 -27.91 4.74
CA CYS A 198 16.93 -26.73 5.32
C CYS A 198 15.92 -27.10 6.41
N GLN A 199 15.22 -28.23 6.28
CA GLN A 199 14.32 -28.72 7.33
C GLN A 199 15.06 -29.16 8.59
N MET A 200 16.17 -29.88 8.44
CA MET A 200 16.99 -30.30 9.58
C MET A 200 17.59 -29.10 10.32
N LEU A 201 18.02 -28.06 9.60
CA LEU A 201 18.53 -26.82 10.21
C LEU A 201 17.44 -26.07 10.99
N ALA A 202 16.22 -25.98 10.45
CA ALA A 202 15.10 -25.37 11.15
C ALA A 202 14.75 -26.13 12.43
N ALA A 203 14.67 -27.47 12.37
CA ALA A 203 14.39 -28.29 13.53
C ALA A 203 15.43 -28.09 14.65
N LYS A 204 16.73 -28.07 14.30
CA LYS A 204 17.80 -27.79 15.26
C LYS A 204 17.66 -26.42 15.92
N LEU A 205 17.41 -25.37 15.14
CA LEU A 205 17.23 -24.01 15.67
C LEU A 205 16.04 -23.90 16.64
N ILE A 206 14.95 -24.62 16.34
CA ILE A 206 13.76 -24.67 17.21
C ILE A 206 14.08 -25.43 18.51
N ASP A 207 14.79 -26.55 18.43
CA ASP A 207 15.19 -27.32 19.61
C ASP A 207 16.15 -26.54 20.52
N ASP A 208 17.15 -25.87 19.93
CA ASP A 208 18.12 -25.04 20.66
C ASP A 208 17.40 -23.94 21.46
N GLN A 209 16.38 -23.28 20.89
CA GLN A 209 15.56 -22.30 21.63
C GLN A 209 14.74 -22.91 22.77
N ASN A 210 14.12 -24.07 22.52
CA ASN A 210 13.29 -24.73 23.52
C ASN A 210 14.12 -25.26 24.71
N SER A 211 15.40 -25.55 24.48
CA SER A 211 16.32 -26.01 25.52
C SER A 211 16.69 -24.92 26.55
N GLY A 212 16.46 -23.65 26.23
CA GLY A 212 16.78 -22.52 27.10
C GLY A 212 18.27 -22.25 27.26
N GLU A 213 19.14 -22.90 26.48
CA GLU A 213 20.55 -22.52 26.41
C GLU A 213 20.67 -21.18 25.68
N GLU A 214 21.13 -20.15 26.39
CA GLU A 214 21.46 -18.85 25.80
C GLU A 214 22.55 -19.05 24.72
N ILE A 215 22.15 -19.00 23.46
CA ILE A 215 23.06 -18.99 22.32
C ILE A 215 23.93 -17.73 22.45
N SER A 216 25.18 -17.90 22.87
CA SER A 216 26.10 -16.79 23.00
C SER A 216 26.37 -16.21 21.61
N ALA A 217 26.23 -14.89 21.46
CA ALA A 217 26.39 -14.19 20.17
C ALA A 217 27.78 -14.35 19.50
N LYS A 218 28.72 -15.04 20.14
CA LYS A 218 30.09 -15.26 19.65
C LYS A 218 30.26 -16.53 18.81
N GLU A 219 29.29 -17.44 18.77
CA GLU A 219 29.43 -18.70 18.01
C GLU A 219 28.94 -18.59 16.54
N ASN A 220 28.16 -17.56 16.19
CA ASN A 220 27.62 -17.42 14.84
C ASN A 220 28.60 -16.89 13.77
N GLU A 221 29.81 -16.43 14.14
CA GLU A 221 30.85 -16.03 13.17
C GLU A 221 31.83 -17.18 12.82
N VAL A 222 31.69 -18.38 13.43
CA VAL A 222 32.62 -19.51 13.20
C VAL A 222 31.96 -20.73 12.51
N GLN A 223 30.65 -20.73 12.29
CA GLN A 223 29.96 -21.82 11.56
C GLN A 223 29.77 -21.52 10.05
N GLN A 224 30.87 -21.43 9.29
CA GLN A 224 30.85 -21.69 7.84
C GLN A 224 31.88 -22.78 7.49
N LYS A 225 31.65 -23.97 8.04
CA LYS A 225 32.05 -25.28 7.50
C LYS A 225 31.56 -26.36 8.44
N ILE A 226 30.32 -26.80 8.23
CA ILE A 226 29.92 -28.13 8.69
C ILE A 226 30.41 -29.08 7.59
N ASP A 227 31.56 -29.71 7.80
CA ASP A 227 32.03 -30.80 6.93
C ASP A 227 31.08 -31.99 7.10
N ILE A 228 30.21 -32.19 6.11
CA ILE A 228 29.43 -33.42 5.98
C ILE A 228 30.35 -34.46 5.33
N PRO A 229 30.50 -35.68 5.90
CA PRO A 229 31.30 -36.72 5.28
C PRO A 229 30.80 -37.04 3.87
N GLU A 230 31.70 -36.88 2.90
CA GLU A 230 31.50 -37.24 1.50
C GLU A 230 31.13 -38.73 1.40
N LEU A 231 29.84 -39.01 1.19
CA LEU A 231 29.32 -40.35 0.92
C LEU A 231 29.61 -40.73 -0.53
N ALA A 232 30.88 -41.04 -0.79
CA ALA A 232 31.30 -41.68 -2.04
C ALA A 232 30.78 -43.12 -2.11
N SER A 233 29.89 -43.33 -3.07
CA SER A 233 29.70 -44.54 -3.89
C SER A 233 30.40 -45.83 -3.39
N LYS A 234 29.63 -46.68 -2.72
CA LYS A 234 29.84 -48.13 -2.78
C LYS A 234 28.52 -48.84 -3.03
N GLU A 235 28.34 -49.25 -4.29
CA GLU A 235 27.42 -50.30 -4.69
C GLU A 235 27.68 -51.55 -3.84
N LYS A 236 26.70 -51.92 -3.02
CA LYS A 236 26.45 -53.31 -2.64
C LYS A 236 24.96 -53.54 -2.60
N ALA A 237 24.50 -54.35 -3.54
CA ALA A 237 23.14 -54.87 -3.62
C ALA A 237 22.79 -55.70 -2.36
N ILE A 238 21.65 -55.41 -1.75
CA ILE A 238 20.92 -56.23 -0.76
C ILE A 238 19.40 -56.00 -1.00
N PRO A 239 18.55 -57.03 -0.81
CA PRO A 239 17.47 -57.34 -1.74
C PRO A 239 16.08 -56.77 -1.39
N LEU A 240 15.26 -56.82 -2.43
CA LEU A 240 13.82 -56.60 -2.52
C LEU A 240 13.07 -57.41 -1.47
N ASP A 241 12.62 -56.77 -0.39
CA ASP A 241 11.40 -57.14 0.35
C ASP A 241 11.05 -56.01 1.35
N ILE A 242 9.75 -55.81 1.56
CA ILE A 242 9.07 -54.76 2.34
C ILE A 242 8.73 -53.50 1.50
N GLN A 243 7.79 -53.66 0.57
CA GLN A 243 6.90 -52.58 0.16
C GLN A 243 5.51 -53.14 -0.16
N THR A 244 4.79 -53.60 0.86
CA THR A 244 3.37 -53.95 0.73
C THR A 244 2.70 -53.87 2.10
N ASP A 245 2.35 -52.65 2.57
CA ASP A 245 1.45 -52.49 3.73
C ASP A 245 0.69 -51.15 3.75
N LEU A 246 0.57 -50.44 2.61
CA LEU A 246 -0.13 -49.15 2.55
C LEU A 246 -1.24 -49.07 1.50
N LEU A 247 -1.74 -50.21 0.99
CA LEU A 247 -2.72 -50.21 -0.10
C LEU A 247 -3.90 -51.19 0.02
N ASN A 248 -4.20 -51.73 1.21
CA ASN A 248 -5.37 -52.59 1.40
C ASN A 248 -6.21 -52.20 2.63
N MET A 249 -7.03 -51.15 2.54
CA MET A 249 -8.25 -51.00 3.37
C MET A 249 -9.27 -50.06 2.68
N GLN A 250 -9.82 -50.47 1.53
CA GLN A 250 -11.14 -50.03 1.09
C GLN A 250 -11.85 -51.22 0.45
N ASN A 251 -12.98 -51.61 1.04
CA ASN A 251 -14.11 -52.41 0.53
C ASN A 251 -14.52 -53.50 1.53
N GLU A 252 -15.43 -53.16 2.43
CA GLU A 252 -16.43 -54.13 2.92
C GLU A 252 -17.81 -53.45 2.93
N ASP A 253 -18.63 -53.85 1.97
CA ASP A 253 -20.06 -53.60 1.92
C ASP A 253 -20.75 -54.43 3.01
N VAL A 254 -21.63 -53.79 3.80
CA VAL A 254 -22.55 -54.49 4.69
C VAL A 254 -23.98 -54.12 4.29
N GLU A 255 -24.60 -55.00 3.50
CA GLU A 255 -26.05 -55.07 3.32
C GLU A 255 -26.72 -55.57 4.61
N ILE A 256 -27.73 -54.84 5.10
CA ILE A 256 -28.73 -55.38 6.02
C ILE A 256 -30.12 -54.97 5.51
N HIS A 257 -30.99 -55.97 5.38
CA HIS A 257 -32.31 -55.89 4.77
C HIS A 257 -33.42 -56.27 5.77
N PHE A 258 -34.67 -55.89 5.41
CA PHE A 258 -36.02 -56.25 5.92
C PHE A 258 -36.66 -55.40 7.06
N PRO A 259 -38.02 -55.38 7.21
CA PRO A 259 -39.10 -55.09 6.24
C PRO A 259 -40.27 -54.17 6.79
N ILE A 260 -41.04 -53.52 5.88
CA ILE A 260 -42.54 -53.29 5.75
C ILE A 260 -43.43 -53.17 7.04
N PRO A 261 -44.58 -52.39 7.16
CA PRO A 261 -45.46 -51.73 6.15
C PRO A 261 -46.00 -50.30 6.42
N LEU A 262 -46.67 -49.76 5.37
CA LEU A 262 -47.65 -48.68 5.32
C LEU A 262 -48.77 -48.74 6.40
N PRO A 263 -49.43 -47.60 6.67
CA PRO A 263 -50.81 -47.47 6.18
C PRO A 263 -51.12 -46.13 5.49
N GLU A 264 -51.93 -46.24 4.44
CA GLU A 264 -52.65 -45.17 3.75
C GLU A 264 -53.68 -44.51 4.68
N LEU A 265 -53.95 -43.20 4.54
CA LEU A 265 -55.32 -42.68 4.67
C LEU A 265 -55.53 -41.29 4.04
N LYS A 266 -56.31 -41.31 2.95
CA LYS A 266 -57.44 -40.44 2.56
C LYS A 266 -57.27 -38.91 2.34
N LYS A 267 -57.51 -38.57 1.07
CA LYS A 267 -57.95 -37.27 0.52
C LYS A 267 -59.33 -36.83 1.04
N THR A 268 -59.51 -35.52 1.17
CA THR A 268 -60.76 -34.72 1.04
C THR A 268 -60.29 -33.34 0.56
N ILE A 269 -60.47 -32.90 -0.70
CA ILE A 269 -61.65 -32.35 -1.42
C ILE A 269 -62.42 -31.27 -0.65
N TYR A 270 -62.27 -30.01 -1.09
CA TYR A 270 -63.27 -28.92 -1.19
C TYR A 270 -62.71 -27.93 -2.27
N THR A 271 -63.14 -28.00 -3.54
CA THR A 271 -64.20 -27.23 -4.24
C THR A 271 -64.10 -25.71 -4.15
N ASP A 272 -63.81 -25.12 -5.32
CA ASP A 272 -64.35 -23.92 -5.97
C ASP A 272 -64.68 -22.67 -5.15
N GLU A 273 -64.16 -21.53 -5.61
CA GLU A 273 -65.02 -20.43 -6.06
C GLU A 273 -64.30 -19.54 -7.09
N LYS A 274 -64.94 -19.42 -8.26
CA LYS A 274 -64.64 -18.47 -9.33
C LYS A 274 -65.22 -17.11 -8.95
N SER A 275 -64.51 -16.02 -9.28
CA SER A 275 -65.18 -14.76 -9.59
C SER A 275 -64.56 -14.13 -10.84
N ASP A 276 -65.38 -14.10 -11.88
CA ASP A 276 -65.22 -13.30 -13.08
C ASP A 276 -65.42 -11.81 -12.74
N HIS A 277 -64.53 -10.94 -13.22
CA HIS A 277 -64.91 -9.70 -13.89
C HIS A 277 -63.72 -9.05 -14.62
N PRO A 278 -63.90 -8.56 -15.86
CA PRO A 278 -62.86 -7.87 -16.63
C PRO A 278 -63.01 -6.36 -16.51
N GLU A 279 -61.91 -5.64 -16.30
CA GLU A 279 -61.87 -4.20 -16.57
C GLU A 279 -60.69 -3.86 -17.50
N GLU A 280 -61.06 -3.27 -18.62
CA GLU A 280 -60.20 -2.63 -19.60
C GLU A 280 -59.44 -1.46 -18.95
N ILE A 281 -58.11 -1.42 -19.11
CA ILE A 281 -57.32 -0.21 -18.88
C ILE A 281 -56.41 0.04 -20.08
N VAL A 282 -56.87 1.00 -20.89
CA VAL A 282 -56.16 2.07 -21.62
C VAL A 282 -54.64 1.93 -21.75
N ASN A 283 -54.20 1.71 -22.99
CA ASN A 283 -52.82 1.88 -23.45
C ASN A 283 -52.43 3.36 -23.47
N ASN A 284 -51.37 3.73 -22.77
CA ASN A 284 -50.57 4.93 -23.04
C ASN A 284 -49.10 4.52 -23.17
N THR A 285 -48.64 4.46 -24.42
CA THR A 285 -47.25 4.29 -24.82
C THR A 285 -46.48 5.59 -24.62
N VAL A 286 -45.49 5.59 -23.73
CA VAL A 286 -44.43 6.61 -23.67
C VAL A 286 -43.15 5.97 -24.19
N GLU A 287 -42.69 6.45 -25.35
CA GLU A 287 -41.42 6.09 -25.94
C GLU A 287 -40.27 6.51 -25.02
N THR A 288 -39.48 5.53 -24.58
CA THR A 288 -38.19 5.74 -23.93
C THR A 288 -37.10 5.22 -24.86
N ASN A 289 -36.23 6.13 -25.29
CA ASN A 289 -35.05 5.84 -26.09
C ASN A 289 -34.07 4.99 -25.26
N ALA A 290 -33.95 3.71 -25.63
CA ALA A 290 -32.98 2.78 -25.07
C ALA A 290 -31.60 3.01 -25.73
N TYR A 291 -30.61 3.43 -24.93
CA TYR A 291 -29.21 3.26 -25.27
C TYR A 291 -28.87 1.76 -25.18
N ALA A 292 -28.42 1.18 -26.28
CA ALA A 292 -27.97 -0.20 -26.35
C ALA A 292 -26.66 -0.38 -25.55
N ILE A 293 -26.77 -1.04 -24.39
CA ILE A 293 -25.63 -1.67 -23.72
C ILE A 293 -25.62 -3.12 -24.21
N GLU A 294 -24.52 -3.57 -24.80
CA GLU A 294 -24.29 -4.98 -25.13
C GLU A 294 -24.33 -5.82 -23.84
N ASN A 295 -25.51 -6.35 -23.52
CA ASN A 295 -25.70 -7.31 -22.44
C ASN A 295 -25.14 -8.66 -22.88
N THR A 296 -23.93 -9.01 -22.43
CA THR A 296 -23.49 -10.41 -22.41
C THR A 296 -24.48 -11.21 -21.56
N VAL A 297 -25.23 -12.12 -22.18
CA VAL A 297 -26.24 -12.96 -21.53
C VAL A 297 -25.58 -13.77 -20.41
N PHE A 298 -25.94 -13.48 -19.16
CA PHE A 298 -25.44 -14.21 -17.99
C PHE A 298 -26.03 -15.63 -17.97
N ASN A 299 -25.22 -16.63 -18.36
CA ASN A 299 -25.62 -18.04 -18.28
C ASN A 299 -25.61 -18.51 -16.82
N LEU A 300 -26.81 -18.56 -16.22
CA LEU A 300 -27.03 -18.92 -14.82
C LEU A 300 -26.59 -20.36 -14.54
N LYS A 301 -26.91 -21.30 -15.43
CA LYS A 301 -26.63 -22.73 -15.26
C LYS A 301 -25.13 -23.03 -15.15
N GLU A 302 -24.33 -22.40 -15.99
CA GLU A 302 -22.87 -22.53 -15.94
C GLU A 302 -22.28 -21.99 -14.62
N ALA A 303 -22.85 -20.91 -14.08
CA ALA A 303 -22.42 -20.34 -12.81
C ALA A 303 -22.68 -21.32 -11.65
N GLU A 304 -23.86 -21.95 -11.66
CA GLU A 304 -24.27 -22.92 -10.65
C GLU A 304 -23.39 -24.18 -10.68
N GLU A 305 -23.15 -24.75 -11.86
CA GLU A 305 -22.27 -25.93 -12.03
C GLU A 305 -20.84 -25.65 -11.53
N MET A 306 -20.30 -24.47 -11.83
CA MET A 306 -18.96 -24.08 -11.38
C MET A 306 -18.87 -23.95 -9.86
N ILE A 307 -19.91 -23.41 -9.22
CA ILE A 307 -19.97 -23.23 -7.77
C ILE A 307 -20.19 -24.57 -7.06
N CYS A 308 -21.11 -25.40 -7.54
CA CYS A 308 -21.35 -26.76 -7.03
C CYS A 308 -20.06 -27.60 -7.05
N LYS A 309 -19.27 -27.49 -8.13
CA LYS A 309 -17.97 -28.17 -8.23
C LYS A 309 -16.96 -27.71 -7.17
N VAL A 310 -16.89 -26.42 -6.87
CA VAL A 310 -16.00 -25.88 -5.81
C VAL A 310 -16.48 -26.28 -4.42
N LEU A 311 -17.81 -26.34 -4.24
CA LEU A 311 -18.43 -26.73 -2.99
C LEU A 311 -18.43 -28.25 -2.76
N ASP A 312 -18.04 -29.06 -3.73
CA ASP A 312 -18.11 -30.51 -3.70
C ASP A 312 -19.51 -31.01 -3.29
N THR A 313 -20.52 -30.52 -4.01
CA THR A 313 -21.92 -30.86 -3.78
C THR A 313 -22.72 -30.77 -5.08
N ASP A 314 -23.76 -31.59 -5.23
CA ASP A 314 -24.65 -31.54 -6.39
C ASP A 314 -25.53 -30.28 -6.39
N ASN A 315 -25.81 -29.71 -5.21
CA ASN A 315 -26.65 -28.52 -5.06
C ASN A 315 -26.22 -27.70 -3.84
N TYR A 316 -26.15 -26.37 -3.99
CA TYR A 316 -25.82 -25.45 -2.91
C TYR A 316 -27.02 -25.14 -1.98
N VAL A 317 -28.19 -25.74 -2.22
CA VAL A 317 -29.33 -25.78 -1.29
C VAL A 317 -29.45 -27.20 -0.72
N ILE A 318 -29.09 -27.36 0.55
CA ILE A 318 -29.09 -28.66 1.24
C ILE A 318 -30.22 -28.74 2.27
N LYS A 319 -30.54 -29.96 2.74
CA LYS A 319 -31.46 -30.13 3.87
C LYS A 319 -30.80 -29.57 5.13
N ASN A 320 -31.57 -28.89 5.97
CA ASN A 320 -31.09 -28.47 7.28
C ASN A 320 -31.12 -29.66 8.25
N ASP A 321 -30.02 -29.94 8.92
CA ASP A 321 -29.95 -31.06 9.88
C ASP A 321 -30.79 -30.79 11.13
N ASP A 322 -31.01 -29.51 11.46
CA ASP A 322 -31.70 -29.07 12.69
C ASP A 322 -33.23 -28.85 12.51
N GLY A 323 -33.81 -29.16 11.33
CA GLY A 323 -35.25 -29.00 11.12
C GLY A 323 -35.76 -29.19 9.69
N PRO A 324 -37.08 -29.04 9.45
CA PRO A 324 -37.72 -29.32 8.15
C PRO A 324 -37.40 -28.29 7.04
N GLY A 325 -36.49 -27.35 7.30
CA GLY A 325 -36.07 -26.32 6.36
C GLY A 325 -34.99 -26.81 5.37
N LYS A 326 -34.81 -26.05 4.30
CA LYS A 326 -33.60 -26.15 3.48
C LYS A 326 -32.68 -24.98 3.77
N TRP A 327 -31.38 -25.17 3.60
CA TRP A 327 -30.37 -24.18 3.88
C TRP A 327 -29.58 -23.90 2.60
N CYS A 328 -29.54 -22.64 2.17
CA CYS A 328 -28.70 -22.21 1.06
C CYS A 328 -27.30 -21.87 1.57
N ILE A 329 -26.32 -22.66 1.15
CA ILE A 329 -24.91 -22.54 1.56
C ILE A 329 -24.33 -21.17 1.15
N LEU A 330 -24.75 -20.64 0.00
CA LEU A 330 -24.22 -19.40 -0.57
C LEU A 330 -24.64 -18.16 0.23
N CYS A 331 -25.92 -18.11 0.62
CA CYS A 331 -26.51 -16.96 1.31
C CYS A 331 -26.58 -17.14 2.84
N ASP A 332 -26.22 -18.32 3.34
CA ASP A 332 -26.36 -18.74 4.75
C ASP A 332 -27.78 -18.54 5.30
N TRP A 333 -28.79 -18.83 4.47
CA TRP A 333 -30.19 -18.60 4.82
C TRP A 333 -30.95 -19.92 4.91
N VAL A 334 -31.57 -20.18 6.07
CA VAL A 334 -32.51 -21.29 6.27
C VAL A 334 -33.89 -20.82 5.84
N MET A 335 -34.52 -21.58 4.95
CA MET A 335 -35.80 -21.25 4.34
C MET A 335 -36.75 -22.43 4.35
N GLY A 336 -38.04 -22.14 4.36
CA GLY A 336 -39.08 -23.17 4.21
C GLY A 336 -39.04 -23.82 2.82
N SER A 337 -39.56 -25.04 2.69
CA SER A 337 -39.57 -25.75 1.40
C SER A 337 -40.31 -24.99 0.28
N PHE A 338 -41.25 -24.11 0.62
CA PHE A 338 -41.99 -23.29 -0.34
C PHE A 338 -41.23 -22.02 -0.79
N GLU A 339 -40.20 -21.61 -0.04
CA GLU A 339 -39.48 -20.35 -0.27
C GLU A 339 -38.26 -20.52 -1.19
N ILE A 340 -37.87 -21.75 -1.49
CA ILE A 340 -36.65 -22.07 -2.25
C ILE A 340 -36.67 -21.38 -3.61
N ASN A 341 -37.75 -21.52 -4.38
CA ASN A 341 -37.82 -20.94 -5.72
C ASN A 341 -37.81 -19.41 -5.68
N ALA A 342 -38.47 -18.81 -4.69
CA ALA A 342 -38.47 -17.36 -4.48
C ALA A 342 -37.07 -16.85 -4.10
N HIS A 343 -36.35 -17.59 -3.25
CA HIS A 343 -34.98 -17.28 -2.90
C HIS A 343 -34.03 -17.40 -4.10
N LEU A 344 -34.07 -18.52 -4.84
CA LEU A 344 -33.16 -18.77 -5.97
C LEU A 344 -33.34 -17.76 -7.10
N THR A 345 -34.56 -17.26 -7.29
CA THR A 345 -34.87 -16.21 -8.27
C THR A 345 -34.71 -14.79 -7.71
N SER A 346 -34.41 -14.65 -6.41
CA SER A 346 -34.24 -13.34 -5.80
C SER A 346 -33.02 -12.60 -6.37
N VAL A 347 -33.13 -11.27 -6.40
CA VAL A 347 -32.01 -10.38 -6.78
C VAL A 347 -30.80 -10.60 -5.87
N HIS A 348 -31.04 -10.86 -4.58
CA HIS A 348 -30.00 -11.17 -3.60
C HIS A 348 -29.20 -12.41 -4.00
N HIS A 349 -29.86 -13.55 -4.21
CA HIS A 349 -29.20 -14.81 -4.56
C HIS A 349 -28.46 -14.71 -5.89
N THR A 350 -29.08 -14.08 -6.89
CA THR A 350 -28.46 -13.87 -8.21
C THR A 350 -27.19 -13.03 -8.10
N ASN A 351 -27.17 -12.00 -7.25
CA ASN A 351 -25.99 -11.17 -7.04
C ASN A 351 -24.88 -11.93 -6.29
N ILE A 352 -25.23 -12.72 -5.27
CA ILE A 352 -24.27 -13.57 -4.55
C ILE A 352 -23.65 -14.60 -5.50
N LEU A 353 -24.47 -15.24 -6.34
CA LEU A 353 -24.01 -16.19 -7.36
C LEU A 353 -23.05 -15.54 -8.37
N LYS A 354 -23.37 -14.34 -8.85
CA LYS A 354 -22.47 -13.54 -9.71
C LYS A 354 -21.13 -13.26 -9.04
N LEU A 355 -21.14 -12.85 -7.77
CA LEU A 355 -19.92 -12.57 -7.01
C LEU A 355 -19.05 -13.83 -6.85
N HIS A 356 -19.65 -14.97 -6.52
CA HIS A 356 -18.90 -16.23 -6.43
C HIS A 356 -18.35 -16.69 -7.79
N LYS A 357 -19.12 -16.59 -8.88
CA LYS A 357 -18.63 -16.88 -10.24
C LYS A 357 -17.41 -16.01 -10.57
N MET A 358 -17.49 -14.71 -10.32
CA MET A 358 -16.37 -13.79 -10.58
C MET A 358 -15.13 -14.14 -9.74
N ARG A 359 -15.28 -14.52 -8.47
CA ARG A 359 -14.17 -14.97 -7.62
C ARG A 359 -13.50 -16.24 -8.17
N ILE A 360 -14.29 -17.24 -8.55
CA ILE A 360 -13.79 -18.51 -9.10
C ILE A 360 -13.14 -18.31 -10.47
N GLN A 361 -13.70 -17.47 -11.32
CA GLN A 361 -13.10 -17.15 -12.61
C GLN A 361 -11.78 -16.38 -12.46
N LYS A 362 -11.71 -15.45 -11.49
CA LYS A 362 -10.47 -14.71 -11.20
C LYS A 362 -9.36 -15.65 -10.72
N SER A 363 -9.66 -16.61 -9.84
CA SER A 363 -8.66 -17.59 -9.39
C SER A 363 -8.21 -18.52 -10.53
N LYS A 364 -9.11 -18.96 -11.41
CA LYS A 364 -8.75 -19.72 -12.61
C LYS A 364 -7.87 -18.91 -13.57
N ASN A 365 -8.23 -17.66 -13.84
CA ASN A 365 -7.47 -16.81 -14.77
C ASN A 365 -6.07 -16.47 -14.24
N GLN A 366 -5.89 -16.40 -12.91
CA GLN A 366 -4.56 -16.32 -12.31
C GLN A 366 -3.74 -17.61 -12.55
N GLY A 367 -4.38 -18.78 -12.57
CA GLY A 367 -3.72 -20.04 -12.94
C GLY A 367 -3.41 -20.20 -14.44
N TYR A 368 -4.19 -19.58 -15.33
CA TYR A 368 -3.99 -19.67 -16.79
C TYR A 368 -2.93 -18.70 -17.35
N LYS A 369 -2.67 -17.57 -16.68
CA LYS A 369 -1.57 -16.67 -17.09
C LYS A 369 -0.18 -17.30 -16.94
N ASN A 370 -0.07 -18.43 -16.24
CA ASN A 370 1.18 -19.18 -16.04
C ASN A 370 1.34 -20.38 -17.00
N LYS A 371 0.63 -20.42 -18.13
CA LYS A 371 0.82 -21.45 -19.17
C LYS A 371 0.92 -20.79 -20.56
N THR A 372 2.13 -20.77 -21.12
CA THR A 372 2.38 -20.45 -22.53
C THR A 372 1.86 -21.57 -23.44
N PRO A 373 1.31 -21.25 -24.62
CA PRO A 373 0.80 -22.25 -25.55
C PRO A 373 1.95 -22.85 -26.37
N VAL A 374 2.27 -24.13 -26.13
CA VAL A 374 3.16 -24.91 -26.99
C VAL A 374 2.35 -25.61 -28.08
N GLU A 375 2.85 -25.42 -29.29
CA GLU A 375 2.43 -25.89 -30.60
C GLU A 375 1.90 -27.32 -30.66
N GLN A 376 0.73 -27.47 -31.29
CA GLN A 376 0.35 -28.70 -31.96
C GLN A 376 0.86 -28.63 -33.41
N ASN A 377 1.91 -29.39 -33.74
CA ASN A 377 2.08 -30.01 -35.06
C ASN A 377 3.30 -30.95 -35.12
N LYS A 378 3.02 -32.26 -35.28
CA LYS A 378 3.89 -33.34 -35.83
C LYS A 378 3.11 -34.66 -35.60
N THR A 379 2.95 -35.66 -36.49
CA THR A 379 3.70 -36.18 -37.66
C THR A 379 2.85 -37.34 -38.25
N LEU A 380 2.77 -37.70 -39.55
CA LEU A 380 3.68 -38.55 -40.39
C LEU A 380 2.93 -38.89 -41.73
N LYS A 381 3.47 -38.56 -42.94
CA LYS A 381 4.14 -39.41 -43.99
C LYS A 381 3.26 -40.43 -44.78
N PRO A 382 3.63 -40.92 -46.00
CA PRO A 382 4.61 -40.48 -47.04
C PRO A 382 4.15 -40.67 -48.53
N SER A 383 5.10 -40.43 -49.48
CA SER A 383 5.14 -40.80 -50.92
C SER A 383 4.44 -39.83 -51.91
N ASN A 384 4.86 -39.57 -53.16
CA ASN A 384 5.97 -39.97 -54.04
C ASN A 384 5.90 -39.03 -55.30
N ILE A 385 6.97 -38.97 -56.10
CA ILE A 385 7.00 -38.71 -57.57
C ILE A 385 7.04 -37.25 -58.12
N GLU A 386 8.20 -36.98 -58.75
CA GLU A 386 8.51 -36.34 -60.05
C GLU A 386 8.15 -34.89 -60.46
N THR A 387 9.22 -34.24 -60.96
CA THR A 387 9.34 -33.36 -62.14
C THR A 387 8.84 -31.91 -62.11
N GLY A 388 9.69 -31.00 -62.60
CA GLY A 388 9.24 -29.79 -63.32
C GLY A 388 9.96 -28.48 -62.97
N ASN A 389 11.04 -28.19 -63.70
CA ASN A 389 11.39 -26.89 -64.31
C ASN A 389 10.51 -25.66 -63.99
N GLU A 390 11.08 -24.48 -63.70
CA GLU A 390 11.64 -23.51 -64.67
C GLU A 390 11.92 -22.13 -64.04
N ASN A 391 12.94 -21.47 -64.60
CA ASN A 391 13.32 -20.07 -64.43
C ASN A 391 12.19 -19.08 -64.75
N ILE A 392 12.26 -17.84 -64.25
CA ILE A 392 12.57 -16.63 -65.05
C ILE A 392 12.49 -15.37 -64.18
N GLN A 393 13.47 -14.51 -64.42
CA GLN A 393 13.74 -13.18 -63.89
C GLN A 393 13.64 -12.19 -65.07
N GLU A 394 13.44 -10.89 -64.76
CA GLU A 394 13.46 -9.71 -65.68
C GLU A 394 12.16 -9.53 -66.52
N GLU A 395 11.64 -8.33 -66.81
CA GLU A 395 12.31 -7.07 -67.14
C GLU A 395 11.30 -5.88 -67.25
N PHE A 396 11.84 -4.65 -67.25
CA PHE A 396 11.42 -3.42 -67.94
C PHE A 396 10.86 -2.16 -67.22
N GLU A 397 11.65 -1.11 -67.40
CA GLU A 397 11.52 0.33 -67.10
C GLU A 397 10.69 1.13 -68.15
N LYS A 398 10.38 2.39 -67.76
CA LYS A 398 10.12 3.65 -68.53
C LYS A 398 8.79 4.30 -68.08
N MET A 399 8.70 5.60 -67.76
CA MET A 399 9.16 6.77 -68.51
C MET A 399 9.16 8.06 -67.63
N GLU A 400 10.12 8.95 -67.91
CA GLU A 400 10.15 10.42 -67.72
C GLU A 400 8.83 11.14 -68.08
N ASN A 401 8.49 12.41 -67.78
CA ASN A 401 9.11 13.66 -67.29
C ASN A 401 7.91 14.60 -66.94
N GLU A 402 8.07 15.59 -66.04
CA GLU A 402 7.64 17.00 -66.22
C GLU A 402 7.62 17.79 -64.89
N VAL A 403 8.32 18.92 -64.90
CA VAL A 403 8.36 20.00 -63.91
C VAL A 403 7.43 21.11 -64.41
N PRO A 404 6.78 21.89 -63.52
CA PRO A 404 7.09 23.32 -63.52
C PRO A 404 7.29 23.93 -62.13
N GLN A 405 8.27 24.81 -62.06
CA GLN A 405 8.60 25.72 -60.96
C GLN A 405 7.46 26.72 -60.68
N GLN A 406 7.26 27.08 -59.40
CA GLN A 406 6.88 28.44 -59.01
C GLN A 406 7.62 28.89 -57.75
N ASN A 407 8.33 30.01 -57.90
CA ASN A 407 8.93 30.84 -56.85
C ASN A 407 7.85 31.50 -55.97
N SER A 408 8.11 31.65 -54.68
CA SER A 408 7.70 32.88 -53.98
C SER A 408 8.63 33.21 -52.83
N THR A 409 9.19 34.41 -52.94
CA THR A 409 10.04 35.15 -52.00
C THR A 409 9.15 35.79 -50.93
N LEU A 410 9.58 35.81 -49.67
CA LEU A 410 9.11 36.80 -48.70
C LEU A 410 10.19 37.08 -47.63
N ASN A 411 10.91 38.18 -47.86
CA ASN A 411 11.67 38.92 -46.87
C ASN A 411 10.72 39.83 -46.07
N SER A 412 10.82 39.83 -44.74
CA SER A 412 10.57 41.02 -43.89
C SER A 412 10.87 40.75 -42.40
N PRO A 413 11.04 41.77 -41.54
CA PRO A 413 12.36 42.20 -41.09
C PRO A 413 12.59 42.06 -39.58
N LEU A 414 13.88 42.07 -39.23
CA LEU A 414 14.42 42.14 -37.88
C LEU A 414 13.92 43.41 -37.16
N VAL A 415 13.14 43.25 -36.09
CA VAL A 415 12.77 44.31 -35.15
C VAL A 415 13.48 44.05 -33.83
N LEU A 416 14.46 44.90 -33.52
CA LEU A 416 15.10 45.02 -32.21
C LEU A 416 14.09 45.62 -31.22
N LEU A 417 13.61 44.81 -30.28
CA LEU A 417 12.94 45.28 -29.07
C LEU A 417 13.75 44.80 -27.86
N ASN A 418 14.22 45.77 -27.07
CA ASN A 418 14.83 45.55 -25.76
C ASN A 418 13.77 44.96 -24.82
N GLU A 419 13.98 43.73 -24.35
CA GLU A 419 13.17 43.13 -23.28
C GLU A 419 13.74 43.49 -21.88
N PRO A 420 12.88 43.76 -20.89
CA PRO A 420 13.28 44.22 -19.56
C PRO A 420 13.68 43.06 -18.64
N GLU A 421 14.57 43.35 -17.70
CA GLU A 421 15.15 42.51 -16.65
C GLU A 421 14.12 41.76 -15.76
N LYS A 422 13.45 40.73 -16.29
CA LYS A 422 12.50 39.90 -15.50
C LYS A 422 13.16 38.77 -14.70
N ASN A 423 14.35 38.32 -15.08
CA ASN A 423 15.00 37.15 -14.45
C ASN A 423 15.61 37.44 -13.05
N SER A 424 15.81 38.70 -12.68
CA SER A 424 16.41 39.05 -11.38
C SER A 424 15.45 38.84 -10.20
N THR A 425 14.16 39.14 -10.40
CA THR A 425 13.18 39.16 -9.31
C THR A 425 12.79 37.75 -8.84
N GLU A 426 12.73 36.79 -9.75
CA GLU A 426 12.37 35.39 -9.44
C GLU A 426 13.50 34.65 -8.72
N LEU A 427 14.76 34.91 -9.13
CA LEU A 427 15.93 34.38 -8.44
C LEU A 427 16.00 34.91 -6.99
N GLN A 428 15.76 36.21 -6.80
CA GLN A 428 15.72 36.82 -5.45
C GLN A 428 14.59 36.23 -4.59
N HIS A 429 13.43 35.92 -5.19
CA HIS A 429 12.32 35.29 -4.47
C HIS A 429 12.70 33.89 -3.96
N ASN A 430 13.28 33.05 -4.80
CA ASN A 430 13.68 31.69 -4.42
C ASN A 430 14.76 31.70 -3.33
N MET A 431 15.74 32.61 -3.42
CA MET A 431 16.76 32.78 -2.38
C MET A 431 16.15 33.20 -1.02
N ILE A 432 15.08 34.00 -1.01
CA ILE A 432 14.37 34.38 0.23
C ILE A 432 13.56 33.19 0.79
N VAL A 433 12.93 32.38 -0.07
CA VAL A 433 12.19 31.18 0.35
C VAL A 433 13.12 30.16 1.00
N ASP A 434 14.26 29.86 0.39
CA ASP A 434 15.24 28.92 0.93
C ASP A 434 15.84 29.37 2.28
N ALA A 435 15.98 30.70 2.47
CA ALA A 435 16.53 31.29 3.68
C ALA A 435 15.47 31.64 4.75
N LEU A 436 14.19 31.33 4.53
CA LEU A 436 13.08 31.80 5.38
C LEU A 436 13.28 31.48 6.87
N LYS A 437 13.65 30.23 7.18
CA LYS A 437 13.86 29.78 8.57
C LYS A 437 15.03 30.51 9.24
N ARG A 438 16.09 30.82 8.48
CA ARG A 438 17.25 31.58 8.98
C ARG A 438 16.87 33.04 9.24
N PHE A 439 16.10 33.67 8.36
CA PHE A 439 15.61 35.03 8.53
C PHE A 439 14.68 35.16 9.76
N GLN A 440 13.76 34.22 9.95
CA GLN A 440 12.88 34.18 11.13
C GLN A 440 13.66 34.01 12.44
N ASN A 441 14.69 33.15 12.45
CA ASN A 441 15.57 32.98 13.61
C ASN A 441 16.36 34.26 13.95
N ASN A 442 16.62 35.12 12.96
CA ASN A 442 17.23 36.44 13.13
C ASN A 442 16.18 37.55 13.26
N HIS A 443 14.96 37.20 13.67
CA HIS A 443 13.87 38.13 13.93
C HIS A 443 13.45 38.99 12.73
N ILE A 444 13.58 38.48 11.51
CA ILE A 444 13.05 39.11 10.29
C ILE A 444 11.70 38.46 9.93
N ASP A 445 10.66 39.28 9.90
CA ASP A 445 9.33 38.91 9.39
C ASP A 445 9.24 39.15 7.90
N ILE A 446 9.04 38.07 7.14
CA ILE A 446 8.89 38.09 5.68
C ILE A 446 7.40 37.91 5.34
N ASN A 447 6.84 38.88 4.62
CA ASN A 447 5.47 38.82 4.11
C ASN A 447 5.51 38.79 2.57
N PHE A 448 5.32 37.60 2.01
CA PHE A 448 5.33 37.37 0.55
C PHE A 448 4.13 38.03 -0.16
N ASN A 449 2.98 38.16 0.51
CA ASN A 449 1.77 38.73 -0.10
C ASN A 449 1.94 40.21 -0.48
N ASN A 450 2.84 40.93 0.20
CA ASN A 450 3.09 42.33 -0.07
C ASN A 450 4.57 42.65 -0.31
N MET A 451 5.42 41.63 -0.46
CA MET A 451 6.87 41.75 -0.63
C MET A 451 7.48 42.72 0.41
N LYS A 452 7.23 42.49 1.70
CA LYS A 452 7.82 43.30 2.79
C LYS A 452 8.60 42.44 3.77
N ALA A 453 9.78 42.92 4.15
CA ALA A 453 10.56 42.38 5.26
C ALA A 453 10.58 43.39 6.42
N MET A 454 10.45 42.93 7.66
CA MET A 454 10.49 43.78 8.85
C MET A 454 11.33 43.14 9.94
N CYS A 455 12.34 43.84 10.45
CA CYS A 455 13.14 43.33 11.56
C CYS A 455 12.45 43.65 12.90
N ARG A 456 12.15 42.63 13.70
CA ARG A 456 11.55 42.82 15.03
C ARG A 456 12.53 43.42 16.05
N LEU A 457 13.85 43.29 15.85
CA LEU A 457 14.85 43.80 16.80
C LEU A 457 14.93 45.34 16.82
N CYS A 458 14.86 45.98 15.65
CA CYS A 458 14.91 47.45 15.53
C CYS A 458 13.64 48.07 14.97
N SER A 459 12.62 47.26 14.66
CA SER A 459 11.35 47.70 14.07
C SER A 459 11.50 48.44 12.73
N THR A 460 12.61 48.23 12.01
CA THR A 460 12.82 48.84 10.69
C THR A 460 12.31 47.94 9.58
N LYS A 461 11.67 48.55 8.58
CA LYS A 461 11.38 47.89 7.31
C LYS A 461 12.68 47.65 6.56
N VAL A 462 12.87 46.43 6.09
CA VAL A 462 14.01 46.01 5.27
C VAL A 462 13.50 45.80 3.84
N ASP A 463 14.32 46.14 2.84
CA ASP A 463 13.95 45.90 1.45
C ASP A 463 13.80 44.40 1.20
N PHE A 464 12.79 44.03 0.40
CA PHE A 464 12.48 42.64 0.09
C PHE A 464 13.44 42.11 -0.99
N ASN A 465 14.71 42.01 -0.59
CA ASN A 465 15.82 41.56 -1.39
C ASN A 465 16.74 40.75 -0.48
N TYR A 466 17.23 39.60 -0.95
CA TYR A 466 18.01 38.69 -0.14
C TYR A 466 19.26 39.38 0.46
N ILE A 467 19.96 40.19 -0.35
CA ILE A 467 21.19 40.89 0.05
C ILE A 467 20.87 41.92 1.13
N SER A 468 19.80 42.71 0.94
CA SER A 468 19.39 43.73 1.92
C SER A 468 19.00 43.12 3.27
N ILE A 469 18.39 41.94 3.28
CA ILE A 469 18.04 41.23 4.51
C ILE A 469 19.29 40.70 5.23
N GLU A 470 20.22 40.09 4.50
CA GLU A 470 21.49 39.61 5.07
C GLU A 470 22.36 40.75 5.62
N GLU A 471 22.48 41.85 4.89
CA GLU A 471 23.22 43.04 5.35
C GLU A 471 22.60 43.61 6.61
N HIS A 472 21.27 43.64 6.70
CA HIS A 472 20.57 44.11 7.89
C HIS A 472 20.83 43.21 9.12
N ILE A 473 20.82 41.88 8.94
CA ILE A 473 21.17 40.93 10.01
C ILE A 473 22.61 41.17 10.49
N GLY A 474 23.56 41.35 9.56
CA GLY A 474 24.96 41.66 9.89
C GLY A 474 25.14 42.97 10.68
N GLN A 475 24.25 43.95 10.54
CA GLN A 475 24.29 45.18 11.34
C GLN A 475 23.94 44.94 12.82
N HIS A 476 23.04 43.99 13.11
CA HIS A 476 22.71 43.60 14.49
C HIS A 476 23.85 42.85 15.14
N GLU A 477 24.48 41.93 14.41
CA GLU A 477 25.65 41.18 14.90
C GLU A 477 26.81 42.11 15.27
N LYS A 478 27.08 43.13 14.44
CA LYS A 478 28.09 44.15 14.75
C LYS A 478 27.76 44.96 16.01
N LYS A 479 26.51 45.40 16.17
CA LYS A 479 26.09 46.17 17.36
C LYS A 479 26.14 45.35 18.64
N ILE A 480 25.86 44.06 18.57
CA ILE A 480 25.97 43.14 19.71
C ILE A 480 27.44 42.96 20.10
N ASN A 481 28.35 42.87 19.13
CA ASN A 481 29.78 42.72 19.38
C ASN A 481 30.46 44.02 19.87
N GLU A 482 29.94 45.20 19.52
CA GLU A 482 30.46 46.49 19.96
C GLU A 482 29.96 46.91 21.37
N SER A 483 28.91 46.25 21.88
CA SER A 483 28.35 46.53 23.21
C SER A 483 28.90 45.58 24.30
N GLY A 484 30.22 45.62 24.49
CA GLY A 484 30.88 44.95 25.62
C GLY A 484 30.44 45.45 27.01
N PRO A 485 30.53 44.63 28.06
CA PRO A 485 29.83 44.86 29.32
C PRO A 485 30.48 45.94 30.20
N LYS A 486 29.75 47.03 30.45
CA LYS A 486 30.02 47.90 31.60
C LYS A 486 29.55 47.20 32.88
N LYS A 487 30.52 46.76 33.70
CA LYS A 487 30.30 46.22 35.05
C LYS A 487 29.48 47.20 35.89
N ASN A 488 28.34 46.75 36.40
CA ASN A 488 27.86 47.14 37.73
C ASN A 488 27.05 45.99 38.34
N SER A 489 27.59 45.45 39.42
CA SER A 489 27.04 44.39 40.25
C SER A 489 25.80 44.88 41.00
N LYS A 490 24.73 44.09 41.01
CA LYS A 490 23.93 43.86 42.21
C LYS A 490 23.29 42.47 42.16
N GLN A 491 23.59 41.75 43.23
CA GLN A 491 23.27 40.37 43.57
C GLN A 491 21.78 40.23 43.90
N ILE A 492 21.10 39.26 43.28
CA ILE A 492 19.84 38.68 43.76
C ILE A 492 19.93 37.17 43.52
N ASP A 493 19.92 36.43 44.61
CA ASP A 493 19.86 34.97 44.64
C ASP A 493 18.47 34.51 44.16
N ASN A 494 18.41 33.62 43.16
CA ASN A 494 17.27 32.71 43.02
C ASN A 494 17.53 31.48 42.13
N ASP A 495 17.31 30.33 42.76
CA ASP A 495 16.69 29.10 42.28
C ASP A 495 17.43 28.07 41.40
N SER A 496 17.42 26.83 41.92
CA SER A 496 18.29 25.69 41.60
C SER A 496 17.62 24.64 40.70
N SER A 497 16.73 25.04 39.78
CA SER A 497 15.90 24.10 39.01
C SER A 497 16.23 23.98 37.51
N GLN A 498 17.08 24.84 36.95
CA GLN A 498 17.41 24.80 35.50
C GLN A 498 18.55 23.84 35.12
N THR A 499 19.42 23.46 36.05
CA THR A 499 20.65 22.71 35.72
C THR A 499 20.42 21.23 35.38
N GLN A 500 19.30 20.63 35.77
CA GLN A 500 19.02 19.22 35.49
C GLN A 500 18.45 18.98 34.07
N LEU A 501 17.76 19.97 33.49
CA LEU A 501 17.15 19.83 32.15
C LEU A 501 18.18 19.92 31.01
N THR A 502 19.22 20.72 31.19
CA THR A 502 20.29 20.89 30.20
C THR A 502 21.14 19.64 30.08
N ASP A 503 21.42 18.97 31.21
CA ASP A 503 22.29 17.79 31.25
C ASP A 503 21.61 16.60 30.55
N ARG A 504 20.29 16.42 30.73
CA ARG A 504 19.54 15.32 30.08
C ARG A 504 19.43 15.47 28.57
N THR A 505 19.26 16.71 28.09
CA THR A 505 19.20 17.00 26.64
C THR A 505 20.56 16.77 25.96
N LEU A 506 21.67 17.15 26.61
CA LEU A 506 23.03 16.87 26.13
C LEU A 506 23.34 15.37 26.10
N ILE A 507 22.90 14.60 27.10
CA ILE A 507 23.07 13.14 27.15
C ILE A 507 22.33 12.48 25.97
N ASN A 508 21.08 12.85 25.72
CA ASN A 508 20.28 12.27 24.64
C ASN A 508 20.85 12.56 23.24
N SER A 509 21.58 13.67 23.07
CA SER A 509 22.21 14.06 21.78
C SER A 509 23.69 13.68 21.66
N LEU A 510 24.26 12.96 22.64
CA LEU A 510 25.69 12.66 22.69
C LEU A 510 26.21 11.92 21.44
N LYS A 511 25.49 10.91 20.95
CA LYS A 511 25.87 10.16 19.73
C LYS A 511 25.91 11.05 18.49
N GLN A 512 24.99 12.01 18.38
CA GLN A 512 24.95 12.96 17.26
C GLN A 512 26.11 13.95 17.33
N PHE A 513 26.42 14.46 18.52
CA PHE A 513 27.53 15.40 18.73
C PHE A 513 28.89 14.74 18.53
N GLN A 514 29.08 13.49 18.97
CA GLN A 514 30.30 12.72 18.72
C GLN A 514 30.55 12.48 17.22
N LYS A 515 29.51 12.19 16.43
CA LYS A 515 29.60 12.10 14.96
C LYS A 515 30.08 13.41 14.32
N ASN A 516 29.86 14.54 14.97
CA ASN A 516 30.32 15.87 14.54
C ASN A 516 31.60 16.32 15.27
N TYR A 517 32.42 15.37 15.73
CA TYR A 517 33.70 15.62 16.39
C TYR A 517 33.61 16.44 17.69
N ILE A 518 32.44 16.49 18.34
CA ILE A 518 32.31 17.11 19.66
C ILE A 518 32.60 16.09 20.74
N ASN A 519 33.52 16.43 21.63
CA ASN A 519 33.79 15.68 22.85
C ASN A 519 33.14 16.39 24.04
N ILE A 520 32.38 15.65 24.84
CA ILE A 520 31.66 16.18 26.01
C ILE A 520 32.18 15.41 27.21
N ASN A 521 32.89 16.09 28.10
CA ASN A 521 33.28 15.56 29.39
C ASN A 521 32.23 15.99 30.43
N PHE A 522 31.39 15.04 30.84
CA PHE A 522 30.30 15.28 31.80
C PHE A 522 30.81 15.52 33.22
N GLU A 523 31.98 14.97 33.59
CA GLU A 523 32.59 15.18 34.91
C GLU A 523 33.12 16.60 35.06
N THR A 524 33.82 17.10 34.05
CA THR A 524 34.40 18.45 34.08
C THR A 524 33.47 19.53 33.54
N LYS A 525 32.30 19.15 33.02
CA LYS A 525 31.38 20.00 32.25
C LYS A 525 32.12 20.81 31.17
N GLN A 526 33.03 20.15 30.46
CA GLN A 526 33.75 20.75 29.34
C GLN A 526 33.28 20.12 28.03
N VAL A 527 32.96 20.97 27.06
CA VAL A 527 32.70 20.54 25.69
C VAL A 527 33.83 21.05 24.81
N THR A 528 34.43 20.19 24.01
CA THR A 528 35.52 20.56 23.11
C THR A 528 35.22 20.05 21.71
N CYS A 529 35.22 20.93 20.71
CA CYS A 529 35.16 20.47 19.33
C CYS A 529 36.56 20.02 18.90
N LYS A 530 36.73 18.72 18.62
CA LYS A 530 38.01 18.16 18.18
C LYS A 530 38.45 18.66 16.80
N LYS A 531 37.51 19.15 15.99
CA LYS A 531 37.79 19.58 14.61
C LYS A 531 38.41 20.97 14.53
N CYS A 532 37.97 21.91 15.36
CA CYS A 532 38.55 23.27 15.42
C CYS A 532 39.30 23.56 16.72
N SER A 533 39.38 22.58 17.64
CA SER A 533 40.02 22.70 18.95
C SER A 533 39.45 23.82 19.86
N ILE A 534 38.18 24.19 19.68
CA ILE A 534 37.49 25.20 20.49
C ILE A 534 36.80 24.55 21.69
N ASN A 535 36.99 25.15 22.87
CA ASN A 535 36.21 24.83 24.07
C ASN A 535 34.88 25.59 24.02
N LEU A 536 33.78 24.86 24.12
CA LEU A 536 32.41 25.35 24.12
C LEU A 536 31.84 25.27 25.55
N SER A 537 30.89 26.14 25.87
CA SER A 537 30.13 26.00 27.11
C SER A 537 29.30 24.71 27.10
N PHE A 538 29.11 24.13 28.29
CA PHE A 538 28.30 22.93 28.51
C PHE A 538 26.81 23.24 28.41
N ASP A 539 26.38 23.63 27.22
CA ASP A 539 25.01 24.03 26.89
C ASP A 539 24.65 23.47 25.50
N TYR A 540 23.48 22.84 25.41
CA TYR A 540 23.03 22.18 24.18
C TYR A 540 22.98 23.13 22.99
N ASN A 541 22.46 24.35 23.19
CA ASN A 541 22.29 25.32 22.11
C ASN A 541 23.65 25.83 21.61
N THR A 542 24.61 26.01 22.51
CA THR A 542 25.98 26.40 22.15
C THR A 542 26.65 25.33 21.30
N VAL A 543 26.54 24.05 21.70
CA VAL A 543 27.13 22.93 20.95
C VAL A 543 26.48 22.78 19.58
N LYS A 544 25.14 22.86 19.52
CA LYS A 544 24.38 22.78 18.27
C LYS A 544 24.69 23.94 17.34
N GLY A 545 24.74 25.17 17.85
CA GLY A 545 25.07 26.37 17.09
C GLY A 545 26.49 26.30 16.52
N HIS A 546 27.45 25.80 17.29
CA HIS A 546 28.81 25.59 16.81
C HIS A 546 28.90 24.59 15.65
N ILE A 547 28.23 23.43 15.75
CA ILE A 547 28.17 22.45 14.65
C ILE A 547 27.56 23.10 13.41
N PHE A 548 26.46 23.83 13.58
CA PHE A 548 25.75 24.43 12.46
C PHE A 548 26.58 25.52 11.75
N THR A 549 27.27 26.36 12.51
CA THR A 549 27.98 27.54 11.97
C THR A 549 29.41 27.26 11.52
N GLN A 550 30.09 26.28 12.11
CA GLN A 550 31.52 26.05 11.89
C GLN A 550 31.84 24.72 11.17
N HIS A 551 30.86 23.81 11.04
CA HIS A 551 31.11 22.46 10.50
C HIS A 551 30.16 22.04 9.37
N MET A 552 29.16 22.85 9.00
CA MET A 552 28.25 22.51 7.90
C MET A 552 28.84 22.68 6.50
N ASP A 553 29.88 23.49 6.31
CA ASP A 553 30.49 23.65 4.99
C ASP A 553 31.24 22.39 4.54
N ASP A 554 31.76 21.59 5.48
CA ASP A 554 32.40 20.30 5.18
C ASP A 554 31.44 19.18 4.75
N LEU A 555 30.13 19.41 4.84
CA LEU A 555 29.12 18.50 4.25
C LEU A 555 28.87 18.81 2.76
N LYS A 556 29.23 20.01 2.28
CA LYS A 556 29.14 20.36 0.86
C LYS A 556 30.37 19.91 0.07
N ASP A 557 31.55 19.87 0.69
CA ASP A 557 32.80 19.48 0.00
C ASP A 557 33.04 17.96 -0.10
N LYS A 558 32.31 17.14 0.68
CA LYS A 558 32.37 15.67 0.55
C LYS A 558 31.60 15.10 -0.65
N GLN A 559 30.81 15.91 -1.34
CA GLN A 559 30.21 15.54 -2.63
C GLN A 559 31.06 15.96 -3.84
N LYS A 560 32.17 16.69 -3.63
CA LYS A 560 32.97 17.27 -4.72
C LYS A 560 34.36 16.66 -4.93
N THR A 561 34.78 15.72 -4.07
CA THR A 561 36.11 15.06 -4.16
C THR A 561 36.01 13.57 -4.49
N LYS A 562 35.47 13.27 -5.68
CA LYS A 562 35.76 12.01 -6.40
C LYS A 562 35.59 12.19 -7.91
N GLN A 563 36.20 13.24 -8.47
CA GLN A 563 36.27 13.41 -9.92
C GLN A 563 37.45 14.31 -10.30
N GLU A 564 38.67 13.75 -10.24
CA GLU A 564 39.83 14.29 -10.95
C GLU A 564 40.64 13.13 -11.54
N SER A 565 40.16 12.59 -12.66
CA SER A 565 40.98 12.20 -13.81
C SER A 565 40.08 12.08 -15.04
N ASP A 566 39.91 13.17 -15.77
CA ASP A 566 40.25 13.20 -17.20
C ASP A 566 39.79 14.49 -17.86
N THR A 567 40.60 14.89 -18.81
CA THR A 567 40.62 16.17 -19.51
C THR A 567 39.79 16.05 -20.79
N LEU A 568 38.74 16.87 -20.97
CA LEU A 568 38.39 17.63 -22.20
C LEU A 568 36.87 17.88 -22.44
N LEU A 569 36.61 19.16 -22.77
CA LEU A 569 35.54 19.76 -23.59
C LEU A 569 34.30 20.40 -22.90
N ASN A 570 34.25 21.72 -23.09
CA ASN A 570 33.18 22.67 -22.80
C ASN A 570 31.84 22.33 -23.48
N LEU A 571 30.77 22.15 -22.70
CA LEU A 571 29.36 22.26 -23.12
C LEU A 571 28.51 22.80 -21.95
N THR A 572 28.48 24.11 -21.74
CA THR A 572 27.68 24.77 -20.69
C THR A 572 26.82 25.97 -21.16
N PRO A 573 26.15 25.86 -22.32
CA PRO A 573 24.90 26.61 -22.51
C PRO A 573 23.62 25.76 -22.63
N GLN A 574 23.72 24.46 -22.94
CA GLN A 574 22.55 23.69 -23.38
C GLN A 574 21.59 23.33 -22.24
N ILE A 575 22.10 22.75 -21.13
CA ILE A 575 21.33 22.16 -20.01
C ILE A 575 20.20 23.06 -19.45
N ASN A 576 20.34 24.38 -19.51
CA ASN A 576 19.31 25.30 -19.01
C ASN A 576 18.02 25.31 -19.85
N GLU A 577 18.06 24.99 -21.14
CA GLU A 577 16.87 24.98 -21.99
C GLU A 577 16.01 23.74 -21.74
N GLU A 578 16.63 22.56 -21.63
CA GLU A 578 15.95 21.31 -21.33
C GLU A 578 15.29 21.32 -19.95
N GLU A 579 15.99 21.81 -18.92
CA GLU A 579 15.47 21.86 -17.55
C GLU A 579 14.28 22.82 -17.43
N ASN A 580 14.37 23.99 -18.07
CA ASN A 580 13.27 24.94 -18.15
C ASN A 580 12.05 24.37 -18.90
N TYR A 581 12.28 23.63 -20.00
CA TYR A 581 11.20 22.99 -20.75
C TYR A 581 10.54 21.85 -19.95
N ALA A 582 11.33 21.03 -19.27
CA ALA A 582 10.86 19.95 -18.42
C ALA A 582 9.94 20.48 -17.32
N ASN A 583 10.40 21.50 -16.58
CA ASN A 583 9.64 22.13 -15.50
C ASN A 583 8.33 22.77 -16.01
N LYS A 584 8.36 23.43 -17.17
CA LYS A 584 7.19 24.07 -17.77
C LYS A 584 6.10 23.08 -18.20
N ASN A 585 6.45 21.83 -18.51
CA ASN A 585 5.52 20.84 -19.07
C ASN A 585 5.28 19.64 -18.16
N ASN A 586 5.48 19.79 -16.84
CA ASN A 586 5.26 18.75 -15.82
C ASN A 586 6.05 17.46 -16.10
N PHE A 587 7.34 17.61 -16.41
CA PHE A 587 8.28 16.49 -16.41
C PHE A 587 9.04 16.46 -15.08
N LYS A 588 9.18 15.27 -14.50
CA LYS A 588 10.04 15.03 -13.34
C LYS A 588 11.39 14.47 -13.80
N HIS A 589 12.48 15.18 -13.51
CA HIS A 589 13.84 14.76 -13.86
C HIS A 589 14.29 13.53 -13.05
N LEU A 590 14.89 12.56 -13.74
CA LEU A 590 15.50 11.36 -13.19
C LEU A 590 17.01 11.45 -13.44
N PRO A 591 17.76 12.17 -12.59
CA PRO A 591 19.14 12.59 -12.87
C PRO A 591 20.10 11.42 -13.12
N ASP A 592 19.86 10.27 -12.50
CA ASP A 592 20.73 9.10 -12.61
C ASP A 592 20.63 8.39 -13.96
N GLN A 593 19.60 8.66 -14.75
CA GLN A 593 19.30 7.94 -16.00
C GLN A 593 19.33 8.85 -17.24
N ASN A 594 19.56 10.16 -17.06
CA ASN A 594 19.37 11.16 -18.13
C ASN A 594 17.98 11.05 -18.80
N LEU A 595 16.96 10.77 -17.98
CA LEU A 595 15.56 10.63 -18.39
C LEU A 595 14.69 11.66 -17.65
N VAL A 596 13.52 11.92 -18.21
CA VAL A 596 12.41 12.63 -17.54
C VAL A 596 11.14 11.79 -17.61
N SER A 597 10.34 11.82 -16.55
CA SER A 597 9.01 11.20 -16.51
C SER A 597 7.93 12.26 -16.65
N CYS A 598 7.09 12.17 -17.69
CA CYS A 598 5.95 13.06 -17.83
C CYS A 598 4.91 12.75 -16.76
N GLU A 599 4.53 13.73 -15.94
CA GLU A 599 3.61 13.49 -14.83
C GLU A 599 2.17 13.21 -15.28
N ILE A 600 1.81 13.60 -16.51
CA ILE A 600 0.47 13.40 -17.08
C ILE A 600 0.26 11.94 -17.50
N CYS A 601 1.21 11.39 -18.26
CA CYS A 601 1.08 10.07 -18.87
C CYS A 601 1.96 8.98 -18.24
N LYS A 602 2.84 9.37 -17.31
CA LYS A 602 3.85 8.54 -16.65
C LYS A 602 4.87 7.89 -17.60
N THR A 603 4.90 8.28 -18.87
CA THR A 603 5.93 7.83 -19.83
C THR A 603 7.27 8.50 -19.52
N GLN A 604 8.33 7.70 -19.54
CA GLN A 604 9.71 8.19 -19.45
C GLN A 604 10.24 8.46 -20.86
N VAL A 605 10.91 9.60 -21.04
CA VAL A 605 11.62 9.97 -22.27
C VAL A 605 13.01 10.50 -21.93
N SER A 606 13.92 10.57 -22.91
CA SER A 606 15.25 11.10 -22.65
C SER A 606 15.19 12.57 -22.21
N PHE A 607 16.17 13.01 -21.43
CA PHE A 607 16.32 14.41 -21.05
C PHE A 607 16.91 15.25 -22.20
N SER A 608 16.29 15.16 -23.37
CA SER A 608 16.57 16.02 -24.52
C SER A 608 15.32 16.83 -24.85
N LEU A 609 15.51 18.10 -25.23
CA LEU A 609 14.40 18.99 -25.59
C LEU A 609 13.54 18.38 -26.69
N LYS A 610 14.20 17.76 -27.68
CA LYS A 610 13.54 17.10 -28.80
C LYS A 610 12.60 15.98 -28.33
N ASP A 611 13.06 15.07 -27.49
CA ASP A 611 12.24 13.93 -27.07
C ASP A 611 11.09 14.35 -26.14
N MET A 612 11.30 15.38 -25.31
CA MET A 612 10.21 15.99 -24.52
C MET A 612 9.15 16.66 -25.40
N VAL A 613 9.58 17.39 -26.45
CA VAL A 613 8.68 18.01 -27.43
C VAL A 613 7.92 16.93 -28.20
N ASP A 614 8.62 15.93 -28.74
CA ASP A 614 8.02 14.82 -29.51
C ASP A 614 7.01 14.04 -28.64
N HIS A 615 7.35 13.83 -27.36
CA HIS A 615 6.44 13.22 -26.40
C HIS A 615 5.14 14.01 -26.24
N ILE A 616 5.21 15.31 -25.96
CA ILE A 616 4.02 16.16 -25.77
C ILE A 616 3.17 16.20 -27.05
N HIS A 617 3.80 16.21 -28.21
CA HIS A 617 3.10 16.24 -29.50
C HIS A 617 2.59 14.87 -29.95
N SER A 618 3.00 13.78 -29.30
CA SER A 618 2.56 12.43 -29.62
C SER A 618 1.05 12.28 -29.46
N ASN A 619 0.44 11.46 -30.30
CA ASN A 619 -1.00 11.17 -30.21
C ASN A 619 -1.36 10.50 -28.89
N ALA A 620 -0.47 9.67 -28.32
CA ALA A 620 -0.68 9.04 -27.01
C ALA A 620 -0.78 10.09 -25.89
N HIS A 621 0.17 11.03 -25.83
CA HIS A 621 0.12 12.13 -24.87
C HIS A 621 -1.11 13.00 -25.09
N LYS A 622 -1.39 13.42 -26.34
CA LYS A 622 -2.59 14.20 -26.67
C LYS A 622 -3.88 13.50 -26.27
N SER A 623 -4.04 12.21 -26.57
CA SER A 623 -5.22 11.44 -26.19
C SER A 623 -5.36 11.33 -24.68
N GLN A 624 -4.27 11.22 -23.92
CA GLN A 624 -4.33 11.23 -22.46
C GLN A 624 -4.59 12.63 -21.88
N VAL A 625 -4.04 13.68 -22.48
CA VAL A 625 -4.38 15.07 -22.14
C VAL A 625 -5.85 15.35 -22.43
N GLU A 626 -6.38 14.89 -23.57
CA GLU A 626 -7.81 15.00 -23.93
C GLU A 626 -8.70 14.14 -23.02
N ALA A 627 -8.28 12.93 -22.63
CA ALA A 627 -9.00 12.12 -21.65
C ALA A 627 -9.03 12.81 -20.27
N ASN A 628 -7.93 13.46 -19.89
CA ASN A 628 -7.81 14.28 -18.69
C ASN A 628 -8.53 15.65 -18.81
N LYS A 629 -8.94 16.06 -20.02
CA LYS A 629 -9.80 17.24 -20.24
C LYS A 629 -11.28 16.97 -19.95
N THR A 630 -11.65 15.80 -19.43
CA THR A 630 -12.97 15.63 -18.83
C THR A 630 -13.19 16.79 -17.86
N LYS A 631 -14.13 17.69 -18.20
CA LYS A 631 -14.34 18.93 -17.46
C LYS A 631 -14.83 18.55 -16.07
N ILE A 632 -13.93 18.55 -15.09
CA ILE A 632 -14.27 18.28 -13.70
C ILE A 632 -14.98 19.50 -13.16
N GLU A 633 -16.29 19.39 -13.00
CA GLU A 633 -17.08 20.43 -12.38
C GLU A 633 -16.80 20.45 -10.88
N THR A 634 -16.37 21.61 -10.39
CA THR A 634 -16.04 21.81 -8.98
C THR A 634 -16.74 23.05 -8.42
N ILE A 635 -17.00 23.03 -7.12
CA ILE A 635 -17.45 24.19 -6.35
C ILE A 635 -16.62 24.31 -5.07
N PRO A 636 -16.40 25.52 -4.54
CA PRO A 636 -15.81 25.70 -3.22
C PRO A 636 -16.58 24.93 -2.14
N LEU A 637 -15.86 24.29 -1.21
CA LEU A 637 -16.43 23.41 -0.18
C LEU A 637 -17.41 24.17 0.73
N ASN A 638 -17.07 25.40 1.10
CA ASN A 638 -17.94 26.27 1.90
C ASN A 638 -19.27 26.64 1.22
N LEU A 639 -19.34 26.60 -0.11
CA LEU A 639 -20.58 26.82 -0.86
C LEU A 639 -21.42 25.53 -1.00
N PHE A 640 -20.78 24.36 -0.92
CA PHE A 640 -21.48 23.09 -0.94
C PHE A 640 -22.16 22.78 0.41
N ILE A 641 -21.46 23.05 1.51
CA ILE A 641 -21.92 22.69 2.86
C ILE A 641 -22.96 23.71 3.33
N GLN A 642 -24.22 23.30 3.29
CA GLN A 642 -25.38 24.05 3.79
C GLN A 642 -25.71 23.70 5.24
N THR A 643 -25.59 22.42 5.60
CA THR A 643 -25.72 21.93 6.98
C THR A 643 -24.53 21.06 7.34
N LEU A 644 -24.06 21.19 8.57
CA LEU A 644 -23.00 20.37 9.14
C LEU A 644 -23.39 20.00 10.57
N VAL A 645 -23.77 18.75 10.79
CA VAL A 645 -24.09 18.23 12.12
C VAL A 645 -22.95 17.34 12.57
N THR A 646 -22.48 17.54 13.80
CA THR A 646 -21.47 16.65 14.40
C THR A 646 -22.17 15.69 15.34
N VAL A 647 -22.00 14.40 15.11
CA VAL A 647 -22.52 13.35 15.99
C VAL A 647 -21.34 12.64 16.65
N ASP A 648 -21.36 12.60 17.97
CA ASP A 648 -20.35 11.93 18.78
C ASP A 648 -21.03 10.77 19.51
N THR A 649 -20.68 9.54 19.14
CA THR A 649 -21.19 8.32 19.77
C THR A 649 -20.21 7.75 20.80
N GLY A 650 -19.17 8.51 21.16
CA GLY A 650 -18.03 8.07 21.98
C GLY A 650 -17.06 7.16 21.24
N THR A 651 -17.55 6.30 20.35
CA THR A 651 -16.74 5.43 19.48
C THR A 651 -16.37 6.11 18.17
N PHE A 652 -17.29 6.89 17.61
CA PHE A 652 -17.09 7.60 16.37
C PHE A 652 -17.50 9.05 16.54
N LYS A 653 -16.72 9.93 15.91
CA LYS A 653 -17.10 11.32 15.68
C LYS A 653 -17.32 11.48 14.19
N ASP A 654 -18.57 11.65 13.80
CA ASP A 654 -18.98 11.82 12.41
C ASP A 654 -19.47 13.24 12.16
N HIS A 655 -19.19 13.74 10.95
CA HIS A 655 -19.84 14.90 10.37
C HIS A 655 -20.89 14.45 9.36
N ILE A 656 -22.09 14.99 9.50
CA ILE A 656 -23.22 14.82 8.60
C ILE A 656 -23.39 16.11 7.82
N ILE A 657 -23.12 16.04 6.52
CA ILE A 657 -23.12 17.17 5.59
C ILE A 657 -24.41 17.12 4.78
N ASN A 658 -25.14 18.23 4.76
CA ASN A 658 -26.39 18.41 4.01
C ASN A 658 -27.44 17.31 4.32
N ASN A 659 -27.37 16.68 5.48
CA ASN A 659 -28.18 15.51 5.86
C ASN A 659 -28.08 14.29 4.91
N GLU A 660 -27.11 14.31 4.00
CA GLU A 660 -26.99 13.32 2.92
C GLU A 660 -25.68 12.53 2.98
N ILE A 661 -24.63 13.12 3.54
CA ILE A 661 -23.29 12.55 3.54
C ILE A 661 -22.79 12.44 4.97
N CYS A 662 -22.52 11.23 5.43
CA CYS A 662 -21.88 10.97 6.73
C CYS A 662 -20.42 10.60 6.52
N MET A 663 -19.50 11.25 7.22
CA MET A 663 -18.08 10.91 7.19
C MET A 663 -17.41 11.13 8.54
N ASN A 664 -16.31 10.43 8.76
CA ASN A 664 -15.50 10.62 9.97
C ASN A 664 -14.93 12.05 10.02
N VAL A 665 -14.88 12.65 11.21
CA VAL A 665 -14.38 14.01 11.43
C VAL A 665 -12.94 14.19 10.97
N LEU A 666 -12.05 13.20 11.20
CA LEU A 666 -10.66 13.28 10.76
C LEU A 666 -10.57 13.33 9.22
N SER A 667 -11.37 12.52 8.53
CA SER A 667 -11.47 12.59 7.08
C SER A 667 -11.97 13.96 6.63
N PHE A 668 -12.99 14.52 7.27
CA PHE A 668 -13.51 15.84 6.93
C PHE A 668 -12.44 16.94 7.05
N ILE A 669 -11.65 16.95 8.13
CA ILE A 669 -10.56 17.92 8.36
C ILE A 669 -9.22 17.50 7.74
N LEU A 670 -9.23 16.51 6.84
CA LEU A 670 -8.05 16.08 6.06
C LEU A 670 -6.88 15.63 6.96
N LEU A 671 -7.18 14.89 8.02
CA LEU A 671 -6.19 14.24 8.88
C LEU A 671 -6.22 12.72 8.68
N THR A 672 -5.04 12.13 8.53
CA THR A 672 -4.83 10.68 8.55
C THR A 672 -3.94 10.32 9.73
N SER A 673 -4.37 9.34 10.53
CA SER A 673 -3.53 8.79 11.60
C SER A 673 -2.42 7.93 11.02
N ILE A 674 -1.23 8.01 11.61
CA ILE A 674 -0.07 7.15 11.36
C ILE A 674 0.19 6.38 12.66
N PRO A 675 -0.43 5.20 12.84
CA PRO A 675 -0.42 4.47 14.10
C PRO A 675 0.99 4.06 14.56
N GLU A 676 1.90 3.81 13.62
CA GLU A 676 3.25 3.31 13.89
C GLU A 676 4.10 4.29 14.72
N VAL A 677 3.81 5.59 14.60
CA VAL A 677 4.55 6.67 15.28
C VAL A 677 3.65 7.51 16.18
N ASN A 678 2.37 7.14 16.35
CA ASN A 678 1.37 7.93 17.07
C ASN A 678 1.33 9.40 16.62
N MET A 679 1.29 9.64 15.31
CA MET A 679 1.20 10.97 14.72
C MET A 679 0.01 11.08 13.77
N PHE A 680 -0.35 12.31 13.43
CA PHE A 680 -1.31 12.64 12.38
C PHE A 680 -0.59 13.31 11.21
N LYS A 681 -1.02 13.01 9.99
CA LYS A 681 -0.64 13.76 8.80
C LYS A 681 -1.81 14.60 8.34
N CYS A 682 -1.60 15.90 8.21
CA CYS A 682 -2.54 16.79 7.53
C CYS A 682 -2.33 16.73 6.02
N LEU A 683 -3.32 16.23 5.31
CA LEU A 683 -3.28 16.02 3.86
C LEU A 683 -3.35 17.32 3.05
N CYS A 684 -3.86 18.41 3.63
CA CYS A 684 -3.93 19.71 2.95
C CYS A 684 -2.73 20.61 3.24
N CYS A 685 -2.17 20.55 4.45
CA CYS A 685 -0.99 21.34 4.83
C CYS A 685 0.33 20.58 4.63
N ASP A 686 0.27 19.28 4.37
CA ASP A 686 1.41 18.35 4.31
C ASP A 686 2.31 18.41 5.56
N LEU A 687 1.67 18.51 6.74
CA LEU A 687 2.33 18.58 8.04
C LEU A 687 2.13 17.28 8.83
N TYR A 688 3.17 16.86 9.54
CA TYR A 688 3.11 15.80 10.53
C TYR A 688 2.93 16.44 11.91
N LEU A 689 1.95 15.96 12.66
CA LEU A 689 1.45 16.57 13.88
C LEU A 689 1.43 15.51 14.98
N HIS A 690 1.90 15.85 16.17
CA HIS A 690 1.71 15.01 17.35
C HIS A 690 0.25 15.05 17.85
N GLU A 691 -0.08 14.14 18.78
CA GLU A 691 -1.42 13.98 19.35
C GLU A 691 -1.94 15.26 20.02
N ASP A 692 -1.06 16.10 20.56
CA ASP A 692 -1.38 17.39 21.17
C ASP A 692 -1.37 18.58 20.18
N GLU A 693 -0.81 18.41 18.98
CA GLU A 693 -0.64 19.48 17.99
C GLU A 693 -1.76 19.52 16.95
N TRP A 694 -2.40 18.38 16.65
CA TRP A 694 -3.38 18.33 15.56
C TRP A 694 -4.63 19.18 15.82
N LEU A 695 -5.08 19.25 17.08
CA LEU A 695 -6.27 20.04 17.43
C LEU A 695 -6.01 21.55 17.32
N PRO A 696 -4.90 22.12 17.85
CA PRO A 696 -4.50 23.49 17.54
C PRO A 696 -4.32 23.76 16.04
N HIS A 697 -3.70 22.81 15.30
CA HIS A 697 -3.47 22.96 13.87
C HIS A 697 -4.78 23.06 13.06
N THR A 698 -5.74 22.17 13.32
CA THR A 698 -7.03 22.16 12.60
C THR A 698 -7.89 23.40 12.88
N LYS A 699 -7.61 24.11 13.97
CA LYS A 699 -8.21 25.42 14.30
C LYS A 699 -7.41 26.61 13.78
N SER A 700 -6.21 26.38 13.25
CA SER A 700 -5.39 27.47 12.72
C SER A 700 -6.07 28.11 11.52
N LYS A 701 -5.95 29.43 11.40
CA LYS A 701 -6.52 30.19 10.28
C LYS A 701 -6.05 29.64 8.93
N ASP A 702 -4.77 29.28 8.83
CA ASP A 702 -4.19 28.78 7.58
C ASP A 702 -4.83 27.46 7.14
N HIS A 703 -5.02 26.52 8.07
CA HIS A 703 -5.71 25.26 7.78
C HIS A 703 -7.16 25.49 7.33
N LEU A 704 -7.88 26.36 8.04
CA LEU A 704 -9.28 26.68 7.75
C LEU A 704 -9.44 27.41 6.41
N ASP A 705 -8.52 28.31 6.07
CA ASP A 705 -8.52 29.00 4.79
C ASP A 705 -8.31 28.01 3.63
N VAL A 706 -7.41 27.04 3.79
CA VAL A 706 -7.21 25.96 2.79
C VAL A 706 -8.44 25.06 2.69
N LEU A 707 -9.02 24.65 3.83
CA LEU A 707 -10.19 23.78 3.87
C LEU A 707 -11.42 24.44 3.25
N ASN A 708 -11.69 25.71 3.58
CA ASN A 708 -12.86 26.46 3.10
C ASN A 708 -12.80 26.74 1.60
N ASN A 709 -11.60 27.03 1.08
CA ASN A 709 -11.38 27.30 -0.35
C ASN A 709 -11.15 26.03 -1.17
N MET A 710 -11.18 24.85 -0.52
CA MET A 710 -10.99 23.58 -1.20
C MET A 710 -12.12 23.34 -2.21
N LYS A 711 -11.77 22.82 -3.38
CA LYS A 711 -12.74 22.52 -4.43
C LYS A 711 -13.33 21.13 -4.22
N LEU A 712 -14.66 21.04 -4.11
CA LEU A 712 -15.40 19.77 -4.12
C LEU A 712 -15.82 19.44 -5.55
N VAL A 713 -15.61 18.19 -5.96
CA VAL A 713 -16.01 17.67 -7.27
C VAL A 713 -17.49 17.26 -7.23
N ILE A 714 -18.30 17.82 -8.14
CA ILE A 714 -19.78 17.65 -8.13
C ILE A 714 -20.34 16.82 -9.29
N ASN A 715 -19.53 16.51 -10.30
CA ASN A 715 -19.96 15.71 -11.44
C ASN A 715 -20.08 14.21 -11.13
N VAL A 716 -19.63 13.75 -9.96
CA VAL A 716 -19.78 12.36 -9.50
C VAL A 716 -20.78 12.30 -8.35
N LYS A 717 -22.00 11.87 -8.68
CA LYS A 717 -23.11 11.77 -7.72
C LYS A 717 -22.80 10.82 -6.58
N ASP A 718 -23.28 11.16 -5.39
CA ASP A 718 -23.11 10.40 -4.15
C ASP A 718 -21.64 10.17 -3.75
N GLU A 719 -20.69 10.92 -4.30
CA GLU A 719 -19.29 10.86 -3.92
C GLU A 719 -18.86 12.16 -3.25
N PHE A 720 -17.89 12.07 -2.35
CA PHE A 720 -17.32 13.24 -1.69
C PHE A 720 -15.83 13.34 -2.00
N ILE A 721 -15.52 13.84 -3.19
CA ILE A 721 -14.15 13.98 -3.68
C ILE A 721 -13.75 15.44 -3.64
N ARG A 722 -12.64 15.74 -2.97
CA ARG A 722 -12.07 17.10 -2.88
C ARG A 722 -10.79 17.19 -3.68
N GLN A 723 -10.58 18.28 -4.40
CA GLN A 723 -9.33 18.59 -5.07
C GLN A 723 -8.45 19.41 -4.13
N LEU A 724 -7.27 18.86 -3.82
CA LEU A 724 -6.25 19.49 -2.98
C LEU A 724 -5.48 20.56 -3.79
N PRO A 725 -4.83 21.54 -3.12
CA PRO A 725 -4.02 22.56 -3.80
C PRO A 725 -2.90 21.98 -4.68
N SER A 726 -2.40 20.79 -4.34
CA SER A 726 -1.37 20.07 -5.07
C SER A 726 -1.87 19.35 -6.33
N ASN A 727 -3.08 19.66 -6.83
CA ASN A 727 -3.76 18.94 -7.92
C ASN A 727 -4.04 17.44 -7.67
N HIS A 728 -3.86 16.97 -6.45
CA HIS A 728 -4.28 15.64 -6.03
C HIS A 728 -5.77 15.66 -5.63
N TYR A 729 -6.36 14.48 -5.49
CA TYR A 729 -7.75 14.30 -5.09
C TYR A 729 -7.83 13.54 -3.77
N HIS A 730 -8.75 13.93 -2.91
CA HIS A 730 -9.02 13.29 -1.63
C HIS A 730 -10.39 12.62 -1.64
N CYS A 731 -10.46 11.33 -1.31
CA CYS A 731 -11.72 10.63 -1.12
C CYS A 731 -12.21 10.74 0.33
N GLY A 732 -13.31 11.46 0.56
CA GLY A 732 -13.91 11.68 1.89
C GLY A 732 -14.36 10.40 2.61
N PHE A 733 -14.73 9.36 1.89
CA PHE A 733 -15.17 8.10 2.51
C PHE A 733 -13.99 7.21 2.93
N CYS A 734 -12.93 7.20 2.13
CA CYS A 734 -11.77 6.34 2.35
C CYS A 734 -10.64 7.03 3.14
N ASN A 735 -10.67 8.36 3.23
CA ASN A 735 -9.61 9.19 3.82
C ASN A 735 -8.23 8.94 3.19
N ILE A 736 -8.17 8.94 1.84
CA ILE A 736 -6.95 8.72 1.07
C ILE A 736 -6.73 9.82 0.02
N ILE A 737 -5.47 10.05 -0.34
CA ILE A 737 -5.06 10.88 -1.48
C ILE A 737 -4.90 10.00 -2.73
N VAL A 738 -5.33 10.53 -3.86
CA VAL A 738 -5.27 9.93 -5.19
C VAL A 738 -4.63 10.94 -6.15
N ASN A 739 -3.70 10.49 -6.99
CA ASN A 739 -2.80 11.39 -7.72
C ASN A 739 -3.45 12.12 -8.89
N CYS A 740 -4.37 11.47 -9.60
CA CYS A 740 -5.05 12.06 -10.75
C CYS A 740 -6.50 11.59 -10.85
N TRP A 741 -7.26 12.20 -11.75
CA TRP A 741 -8.68 11.88 -11.94
C TRP A 741 -8.93 10.46 -12.45
N GLN A 742 -8.04 9.93 -13.30
CA GLN A 742 -8.14 8.56 -13.78
C GLN A 742 -7.99 7.55 -12.63
N ASP A 743 -7.09 7.84 -11.69
CA ASP A 743 -6.92 7.04 -10.49
C ASP A 743 -8.14 7.18 -9.56
N VAL A 744 -8.79 8.35 -9.50
CA VAL A 744 -10.06 8.51 -8.77
C VAL A 744 -11.12 7.59 -9.37
N SER A 745 -11.27 7.58 -10.69
CA SER A 745 -12.24 6.73 -11.38
C SER A 745 -11.97 5.24 -11.10
N THR A 746 -10.70 4.83 -11.12
CA THR A 746 -10.27 3.48 -10.75
C THR A 746 -10.59 3.17 -9.29
N HIS A 747 -10.25 4.08 -8.37
CA HIS A 747 -10.49 3.96 -6.94
C HIS A 747 -11.98 3.79 -6.62
N LEU A 748 -12.85 4.61 -7.20
CA LEU A 748 -14.30 4.55 -6.99
C LEU A 748 -14.92 3.20 -7.40
N SER A 749 -14.27 2.48 -8.34
CA SER A 749 -14.71 1.16 -8.79
C SER A 749 -14.33 0.03 -7.83
N THR A 750 -13.36 0.26 -6.93
CA THR A 750 -12.81 -0.75 -6.02
C THR A 750 -13.84 -1.26 -5.01
N ILE A 751 -13.65 -2.49 -4.54
CA ILE A 751 -14.50 -3.09 -3.49
C ILE A 751 -14.35 -2.31 -2.17
N SER A 752 -13.12 -1.91 -1.84
CA SER A 752 -12.83 -1.14 -0.62
C SER A 752 -13.61 0.16 -0.57
N HIS A 753 -13.62 0.96 -1.66
CA HIS A 753 -14.39 2.20 -1.70
C HIS A 753 -15.89 1.95 -1.51
N LYS A 754 -16.45 0.96 -2.20
CA LYS A 754 -17.85 0.57 -2.07
C LYS A 754 -18.21 0.20 -0.63
N GLN A 755 -17.32 -0.50 0.08
CA GLN A 755 -17.51 -0.83 1.50
C GLN A 755 -17.46 0.41 2.39
N CYS A 756 -16.50 1.32 2.19
CA CYS A 756 -16.43 2.59 2.94
C CYS A 756 -17.69 3.43 2.74
N LYS A 757 -18.18 3.53 1.49
CA LYS A 757 -19.42 4.24 1.13
C LYS A 757 -20.66 3.60 1.77
N ILE A 758 -20.79 2.27 1.73
CA ILE A 758 -21.88 1.56 2.41
C ILE A 758 -21.82 1.81 3.92
N SER A 759 -20.63 1.73 4.53
CA SER A 759 -20.42 2.00 5.95
C SER A 759 -20.87 3.42 6.32
N ALA A 760 -20.49 4.42 5.52
CA ALA A 760 -20.96 5.80 5.68
C ALA A 760 -22.49 5.94 5.59
N LYS A 761 -23.13 5.27 4.63
CA LYS A 761 -24.60 5.26 4.51
C LYS A 761 -25.29 4.61 5.72
N VAL A 762 -24.76 3.51 6.24
CA VAL A 762 -25.28 2.85 7.44
C VAL A 762 -25.15 3.77 8.65
N ARG A 763 -24.01 4.45 8.83
CA ARG A 763 -23.83 5.43 9.91
C ARG A 763 -24.79 6.61 9.78
N LEU A 764 -25.01 7.12 8.57
CA LEU A 764 -26.00 8.18 8.33
C LEU A 764 -27.39 7.73 8.79
N GLN A 765 -27.81 6.52 8.41
CA GLN A 765 -29.11 5.97 8.81
C GLN A 765 -29.24 5.82 10.32
N SER A 766 -28.18 5.37 11.02
CA SER A 766 -28.20 5.28 12.48
C SER A 766 -28.31 6.65 13.17
N HIS A 767 -27.87 7.72 12.50
CA HIS A 767 -27.90 9.08 13.04
C HIS A 767 -29.19 9.85 12.72
N THR A 768 -30.13 9.27 11.96
CA THR A 768 -31.36 9.96 11.50
C THR A 768 -32.15 10.61 12.63
N SER A 769 -32.27 9.96 13.79
CA SER A 769 -32.94 10.52 14.97
C SER A 769 -32.20 11.74 15.53
N SER A 770 -30.87 11.68 15.61
CA SER A 770 -30.04 12.80 16.08
C SER A 770 -30.10 14.00 15.13
N ILE A 771 -30.20 13.76 13.82
CA ILE A 771 -30.42 14.81 12.82
C ILE A 771 -31.78 15.49 13.08
N ALA A 772 -32.86 14.73 13.24
CA ALA A 772 -34.19 15.27 13.49
C ALA A 772 -34.25 16.09 14.80
N ASP A 773 -33.61 15.59 15.85
CA ASP A 773 -33.49 16.32 17.13
C ASP A 773 -32.72 17.63 16.95
N TYR A 774 -31.62 17.62 16.19
CA TYR A 774 -30.84 18.82 15.88
C TYR A 774 -31.66 19.84 15.09
N GLU A 775 -32.36 19.40 14.04
CA GLU A 775 -33.22 20.27 13.22
C GLU A 775 -34.34 20.91 14.04
N SER A 776 -34.92 20.15 14.98
CA SER A 776 -35.96 20.67 15.89
C SER A 776 -35.41 21.81 16.77
N LYS A 777 -34.17 21.69 17.25
CA LYS A 777 -33.51 22.71 18.10
C LYS A 777 -33.09 23.94 17.30
N VAL A 778 -32.47 23.74 16.12
CA VAL A 778 -31.99 24.84 15.27
C VAL A 778 -33.14 25.63 14.62
N SER A 779 -34.32 25.03 14.44
CA SER A 779 -35.49 25.76 13.94
C SER A 779 -35.93 26.93 14.84
N ASN A 780 -35.51 26.93 16.12
CA ASN A 780 -35.86 27.97 17.10
C ASN A 780 -34.80 29.06 17.28
N GLU A 781 -33.56 28.85 16.83
CA GLU A 781 -32.48 29.84 16.93
C GLU A 781 -31.90 30.09 15.54
N SER A 782 -32.08 31.31 15.04
CA SER A 782 -31.80 31.73 13.67
C SER A 782 -30.44 31.24 13.14
N ARG A 783 -30.46 30.58 11.98
CA ARG A 783 -29.34 30.12 11.12
C ARG A 783 -28.10 31.04 11.12
N PHE A 784 -27.28 30.96 12.16
CA PHE A 784 -25.97 31.62 12.25
C PHE A 784 -24.88 30.54 12.38
N PHE A 785 -24.83 29.63 11.40
CA PHE A 785 -24.04 28.40 11.48
C PHE A 785 -22.85 28.41 10.52
N TYR A 786 -21.86 29.26 10.82
CA TYR A 786 -20.48 29.10 10.34
C TYR A 786 -19.45 29.69 11.31
N GLU A 787 -19.82 30.69 12.14
CA GLU A 787 -18.87 31.29 13.10
C GLU A 787 -18.59 30.43 14.34
N ILE A 788 -19.47 29.49 14.71
CA ILE A 788 -19.38 28.77 16.00
C ILE A 788 -18.54 27.49 15.92
N ILE A 789 -18.40 26.87 14.74
CA ILE A 789 -17.58 25.66 14.59
C ILE A 789 -16.08 26.00 14.44
N LEU A 790 -15.76 27.24 14.03
CA LEU A 790 -14.40 27.72 13.79
C LEU A 790 -13.83 28.62 14.91
N LYS A 791 -14.64 28.95 15.94
CA LYS A 791 -14.19 29.52 17.22
C LYS A 791 -14.21 28.42 18.28
#